data_AF-A0A6P8CW22-F1
#
_entry.id   AF-A0A6P8CW22-F1
#
_cell.length_a   1.000
_cell.length_b   1.000
_cell.length_c   1.000
_cell.angle_alpha   90.00
_cell.angle_beta   90.00
_cell.angle_gamma   90.00
#
_symmetry.space_group_name_H-M   'P 1'
#
loop_
_entity.id
_entity.type
_entity.pdbx_description
1 polymer ?
#
loop_
_entity_poly.entity_id
_entity_poly.type
_entity_poly.pdbx_seq_one_letter_code
_entity_poly.pdbx_strand_id
1 'polypeptide(L)'
;MLVAAIMEIVTSNCDGMDQALFKHVLPKNAETRDIAAAIQVIEEGGLYMDETPEDEDDENGGSGMKGIGIKILEGTTVLGLARTNDSGDLGHSDASNTKMLRHAPRRLLLQNSYDSSSTQASLSSAVIPGLWDDLHCEHVAVPFAAWALANWAMASQENRSRIQDLDQDGNAIMTALVAPERSVKWHGSLVARLLLEDRNLPLNDSVPDWSSSLLSTISHATKNEDIPLAQVALSAFLVSLERSTKARKIVMDKGLHLLRDTAKSTTKHKQVQEVLAKALQLVCTGDMQLSLEQSQRWSGILLQWACGSTSSDTVRSSAITILSHILESHGPSSVLISQAWLAILLAEIVGSSKLSAKGSAQQKSDKVKTQVDQLNMLSAGQIANQLAGAVVSLAGNQLGMSAETIDTSPLADLLSLEPFVVLYKNQKKNSLPKIDAADSAVVTLKGIKALADLCAEDTSSQEKISESGILCLLRRFLLCDDYEKLAAIEAYDASRVLEAQEKAENTPSESPAPDHKDQSSVRVPPTAHVRRHAARLLTILSLVPKVKKAIVEDETWCKWLEDCSCGKLPGCNDLKLQSYARATLLNIFCNEQNGGDSSSGEAIANGECPRYNDVIFLINPELPRWRCNQGEKSSPSKTSSEGISAGTDSNGKTLSSKSQQSSELQAPPLDVVFVHGLRGGPYKTWRIAEDKSSTKSGLVEKIDQEAGKQGTFWPGEWLSIDFPEARLFTLKYKTNLTQWSGASLPLQEVSSMLLQKLVTAGIGNRPVVFVTHSLGGLVVKQLLHKAKLENIDNLVKNTIGIVFYSCPHFGSKLADVPWRMGLVLRPAPTIGELRSGSLRLVELNDFIRNLHRKGMLDVLSFCETKVTPIVEGYGGWAFRMEIVPIESAYPGFGELVVLESTDHINSCKPLSRTDPSYTEILEFLRKLKAQRT
;
A
#
# COMPACT_ATOMS: atom_id res chain seq x y z
N MET A 1 -15.49 -32.61 42.49
CA MET A 1 -14.50 -33.07 43.49
C MET A 1 -13.76 -31.91 44.14
N LEU A 2 -13.18 -30.96 43.39
CA LEU A 2 -12.54 -29.77 43.98
C LEU A 2 -13.50 -28.93 44.83
N VAL A 3 -14.69 -28.63 44.30
CA VAL A 3 -15.77 -27.95 45.04
C VAL A 3 -16.18 -28.76 46.28
N ALA A 4 -16.28 -30.09 46.17
CA ALA A 4 -16.62 -30.97 47.30
C ALA A 4 -15.49 -31.08 48.36
N ALA A 5 -14.23 -31.01 47.96
CA ALA A 5 -13.07 -30.99 48.85
C ALA A 5 -12.97 -29.67 49.63
N ILE A 6 -13.44 -28.56 49.03
CA ILE A 6 -13.60 -27.28 49.72
C ILE A 6 -14.73 -27.37 50.76
N MET A 7 -15.83 -28.07 50.44
CA MET A 7 -16.98 -28.28 51.33
C MET A 7 -16.67 -29.17 52.54
N GLU A 8 -15.76 -30.15 52.40
CA GLU A 8 -15.40 -31.05 53.50
C GLU A 8 -14.53 -30.35 54.56
N ILE A 9 -13.70 -29.39 54.14
CA ILE A 9 -12.88 -28.54 55.03
C ILE A 9 -13.75 -27.51 55.78
N VAL A 10 -14.86 -27.08 55.15
CA VAL A 10 -15.84 -26.09 55.66
C VAL A 10 -16.59 -26.59 56.90
N THR A 11 -16.89 -27.89 57.02
CA THR A 11 -17.68 -28.41 58.15
C THR A 11 -16.96 -28.45 59.51
N SER A 12 -15.70 -28.04 59.61
CA SER A 12 -14.84 -28.31 60.76
C SER A 12 -14.66 -27.17 61.78
N ASN A 13 -14.99 -25.90 61.51
CA ASN A 13 -14.69 -24.82 62.49
C ASN A 13 -15.61 -23.60 62.34
N CYS A 14 -16.55 -23.42 63.27
CA CYS A 14 -17.29 -22.19 63.48
C CYS A 14 -17.26 -21.80 64.96
N ASP A 15 -16.66 -20.65 65.30
CA ASP A 15 -17.04 -19.78 66.42
C ASP A 15 -16.31 -18.42 66.30
N GLY A 16 -17.07 -17.31 66.31
CA GLY A 16 -16.56 -15.98 66.70
C GLY A 16 -16.59 -14.84 65.65
N MET A 17 -17.56 -13.93 65.76
CA MET A 17 -17.64 -12.61 65.10
C MET A 17 -16.64 -11.61 65.73
N ASP A 18 -16.02 -10.65 65.02
CA ASP A 18 -16.41 -9.22 65.05
C ASP A 18 -15.94 -8.35 63.86
N GLN A 19 -16.57 -7.17 63.72
CA GLN A 19 -16.55 -6.18 62.62
C GLN A 19 -15.19 -5.49 62.36
N ALA A 20 -14.77 -5.35 61.09
CA ALA A 20 -13.62 -4.50 60.69
C ALA A 20 -13.70 -3.95 59.25
N LEU A 21 -13.06 -2.79 59.04
CA LEU A 21 -12.98 -1.96 57.82
C LEU A 21 -12.58 -2.71 56.54
N PHE A 22 -13.27 -2.39 55.44
CA PHE A 22 -13.24 -3.15 54.20
C PHE A 22 -12.05 -2.86 53.26
N LYS A 23 -11.37 -3.89 52.73
CA LYS A 23 -10.41 -3.82 51.58
C LYS A 23 -11.01 -4.44 50.31
N HIS A 24 -10.56 -4.11 49.10
CA HIS A 24 -11.17 -4.59 47.83
C HIS A 24 -10.48 -5.82 47.17
N VAL A 25 -9.43 -6.38 47.78
CA VAL A 25 -8.63 -7.49 47.22
C VAL A 25 -8.20 -8.43 48.34
N LEU A 26 -8.19 -9.75 48.08
CA LEU A 26 -7.66 -10.75 49.03
C LEU A 26 -6.15 -10.51 49.30
N PRO A 27 -5.67 -10.72 50.54
CA PRO A 27 -4.24 -10.65 50.87
C PRO A 27 -3.41 -11.57 49.98
N LYS A 28 -2.18 -11.16 49.66
CA LYS A 28 -1.25 -11.96 48.82
C LYS A 28 -0.95 -13.35 49.38
N ASN A 29 -1.08 -13.51 50.69
CA ASN A 29 -0.86 -14.72 51.47
C ASN A 29 -2.14 -15.54 51.72
N ALA A 30 -3.28 -15.19 51.11
CA ALA A 30 -4.54 -15.90 51.33
C ALA A 30 -4.44 -17.41 51.00
N GLU A 31 -4.72 -18.24 52.00
CA GLU A 31 -4.69 -19.70 51.89
C GLU A 31 -6.03 -20.26 51.42
N THR A 32 -6.06 -21.53 50.99
CA THR A 32 -7.29 -22.21 50.53
C THR A 32 -8.44 -22.12 51.54
N ARG A 33 -8.11 -22.14 52.85
CA ARG A 33 -9.05 -21.97 53.96
C ARG A 33 -9.76 -20.60 54.00
N ASP A 34 -9.13 -19.55 53.50
CA ASP A 34 -9.69 -18.18 53.55
C ASP A 34 -10.83 -18.00 52.53
N ILE A 35 -10.79 -18.76 51.42
CA ILE A 35 -11.85 -18.78 50.41
C ILE A 35 -12.95 -19.76 50.79
N ALA A 36 -12.60 -20.88 51.43
CA ALA A 36 -13.56 -21.83 51.99
C ALA A 36 -14.49 -21.14 53.01
N ALA A 37 -13.92 -20.33 53.91
CA ALA A 37 -14.68 -19.53 54.89
C ALA A 37 -15.62 -18.49 54.23
N ALA A 38 -15.24 -17.92 53.08
CA ALA A 38 -16.07 -16.97 52.34
C ALA A 38 -17.29 -17.61 51.66
N ILE A 39 -17.14 -18.86 51.18
CA ILE A 39 -18.21 -19.64 50.53
C ILE A 39 -19.16 -20.23 51.59
N GLN A 40 -18.63 -20.65 52.75
CA GLN A 40 -19.37 -21.19 53.89
C GLN A 40 -20.45 -20.24 54.44
N VAL A 41 -20.15 -18.94 54.55
CA VAL A 41 -21.10 -17.92 55.07
C VAL A 41 -22.37 -17.81 54.21
N ILE A 42 -22.29 -18.16 52.92
CA ILE A 42 -23.40 -18.09 51.98
C ILE A 42 -24.27 -19.36 52.05
N GLU A 43 -23.64 -20.53 52.21
CA GLU A 43 -24.33 -21.83 52.28
C GLU A 43 -25.09 -22.02 53.60
N GLU A 44 -24.59 -21.47 54.70
CA GLU A 44 -25.27 -21.48 56.02
C GLU A 44 -26.47 -20.51 56.11
N GLY A 45 -26.85 -19.85 55.00
CA GLY A 45 -28.03 -18.97 54.94
C GLY A 45 -27.82 -17.56 55.48
N GLY A 46 -26.57 -17.12 55.67
CA GLY A 46 -26.23 -15.79 56.23
C GLY A 46 -26.42 -14.60 55.27
N LEU A 47 -26.88 -14.82 54.04
CA LEU A 47 -27.08 -13.76 53.04
C LEU A 47 -28.50 -13.17 53.16
N TYR A 48 -28.69 -12.25 54.09
CA TYR A 48 -29.93 -11.47 54.18
C TYR A 48 -30.03 -10.49 53.01
N MET A 49 -30.89 -10.78 52.04
CA MET A 49 -31.42 -9.76 51.14
C MET A 49 -32.48 -8.99 51.92
N ASP A 50 -32.29 -7.69 52.15
CA ASP A 50 -33.30 -6.85 52.82
C ASP A 50 -34.65 -6.95 52.09
N GLU A 51 -35.54 -7.83 52.56
CA GLU A 51 -36.98 -7.66 52.44
C GLU A 51 -37.35 -6.59 53.47
N THR A 52 -37.93 -5.49 52.99
CA THR A 52 -38.43 -4.39 53.82
C THR A 52 -39.46 -4.90 54.82
N PRO A 53 -39.28 -4.71 56.14
CA PRO A 53 -40.41 -4.61 57.04
C PRO A 53 -41.00 -3.20 56.91
N GLU A 54 -42.31 -3.15 56.80
CA GLU A 54 -43.11 -1.94 56.93
C GLU A 54 -42.82 -1.23 58.26
N ASP A 55 -42.80 0.10 58.20
CA ASP A 55 -42.95 1.08 59.29
C ASP A 55 -41.99 1.05 60.50
N GLU A 56 -41.13 2.07 60.62
CA GLU A 56 -41.30 3.17 61.58
C GLU A 56 -40.16 4.20 61.45
N ASP A 57 -40.49 5.45 61.76
CA ASP A 57 -39.71 6.67 61.58
C ASP A 57 -38.28 6.59 62.15
N ASP A 58 -37.28 6.86 61.32
CA ASP A 58 -36.01 7.43 61.78
C ASP A 58 -35.44 8.39 60.73
N GLU A 59 -35.58 9.69 61.02
CA GLU A 59 -34.89 10.80 60.37
C GLU A 59 -33.38 10.73 60.68
N ASN A 60 -32.67 9.82 60.03
CA ASN A 60 -31.23 9.95 59.80
C ASN A 60 -30.87 9.14 58.57
N GLY A 61 -30.95 9.78 57.40
CA GLY A 61 -30.57 9.23 56.10
C GLY A 61 -29.06 8.97 56.00
N GLY A 62 -28.58 7.95 56.71
CA GLY A 62 -27.34 7.27 56.38
C GLY A 62 -27.61 6.36 55.18
N SER A 63 -27.06 6.70 54.02
CA SER A 63 -27.03 5.77 52.89
C SER A 63 -26.10 4.61 53.21
N GLY A 64 -26.62 3.58 53.89
CA GLY A 64 -25.92 2.32 54.05
C GLY A 64 -25.56 1.77 52.68
N MET A 65 -24.26 1.60 52.41
CA MET A 65 -23.80 0.92 51.19
C MET A 65 -24.35 -0.51 51.20
N LYS A 66 -25.33 -0.81 50.35
CA LYS A 66 -25.81 -2.18 50.12
C LYS A 66 -24.73 -2.95 49.35
N GLY A 67 -24.12 -3.94 49.99
CA GLY A 67 -22.97 -4.66 49.45
C GLY A 67 -22.69 -6.02 50.09
N ILE A 68 -22.09 -6.94 49.32
CA ILE A 68 -21.66 -8.26 49.81
C ILE A 68 -20.23 -8.12 50.36
N GLY A 69 -20.02 -8.41 51.64
CA GLY A 69 -18.72 -8.39 52.31
C GLY A 69 -18.23 -9.79 52.67
N ILE A 70 -16.96 -10.09 52.41
CA ILE A 70 -16.30 -11.34 52.80
C ILE A 70 -15.38 -11.09 53.98
N LYS A 71 -15.53 -11.87 55.05
CA LYS A 71 -14.67 -11.77 56.22
C LYS A 71 -13.56 -12.82 56.15
N ILE A 72 -12.32 -12.36 56.06
CA ILE A 72 -11.14 -13.24 56.04
C ILE A 72 -10.78 -13.58 57.50
N LEU A 73 -10.34 -14.81 57.76
CA LEU A 73 -10.02 -15.34 59.10
C LEU A 73 -8.99 -14.50 59.89
N GLU A 74 -8.19 -13.65 59.22
CA GLU A 74 -7.29 -12.68 59.85
C GLU A 74 -7.96 -11.36 60.28
N GLY A 75 -9.30 -11.30 60.34
CA GLY A 75 -10.05 -10.14 60.85
C GLY A 75 -10.17 -8.97 59.87
N THR A 76 -9.85 -9.16 58.59
CA THR A 76 -10.04 -8.12 57.56
C THR A 76 -11.28 -8.45 56.74
N THR A 77 -12.29 -7.58 56.79
CA THR A 77 -13.44 -7.69 55.89
C THR A 77 -13.05 -7.13 54.52
N VAL A 78 -13.56 -7.72 53.44
CA VAL A 78 -13.34 -7.30 52.06
C VAL A 78 -14.69 -6.98 51.44
N LEU A 79 -14.91 -5.72 51.01
CA LEU A 79 -16.19 -5.33 50.39
C LEU A 79 -16.12 -5.70 48.90
N GLY A 80 -16.94 -6.66 48.51
CA GLY A 80 -16.99 -7.17 47.13
C GLY A 80 -17.73 -6.24 46.17
N LEU A 81 -18.84 -5.63 46.57
CA LEU A 81 -19.66 -4.76 45.72
C LEU A 81 -20.46 -3.75 46.54
N ALA A 82 -20.80 -2.58 45.98
CA ALA A 82 -21.78 -1.64 46.51
C ALA A 82 -22.79 -1.22 45.40
N ARG A 83 -24.09 -1.15 45.70
CA ARG A 83 -25.09 -0.53 44.81
C ARG A 83 -24.85 0.98 44.76
N THR A 84 -24.63 1.55 43.58
CA THR A 84 -24.92 2.96 43.32
C THR A 84 -26.28 3.04 42.64
N ASN A 85 -27.29 3.55 43.34
CA ASN A 85 -28.58 3.88 42.74
C ASN A 85 -28.36 5.02 41.74
N ASP A 86 -28.50 4.77 40.44
CA ASP A 86 -28.81 5.81 39.47
C ASP A 86 -29.97 5.32 38.60
N SER A 87 -31.16 5.46 39.16
CA SER A 87 -32.40 5.64 38.40
C SER A 87 -33.16 6.80 39.03
N GLY A 88 -33.08 7.97 38.42
CA GLY A 88 -33.82 9.17 38.77
C GLY A 88 -34.07 10.01 37.51
N ASP A 89 -35.35 10.28 37.28
CA ASP A 89 -36.04 10.67 36.05
C ASP A 89 -35.83 12.15 35.63
N LEU A 90 -36.27 12.49 34.42
CA LEU A 90 -36.30 13.84 33.85
C LEU A 90 -37.13 14.84 34.69
N GLY A 91 -36.61 16.06 34.91
CA GLY A 91 -37.39 17.19 35.43
C GLY A 91 -36.65 18.53 35.36
N HIS A 92 -37.29 19.54 34.77
CA HIS A 92 -36.76 20.87 34.44
C HIS A 92 -36.50 21.81 35.65
N SER A 93 -35.59 22.78 35.39
CA SER A 93 -35.61 24.22 35.77
C SER A 93 -34.62 24.76 36.82
N ASP A 94 -33.72 25.59 36.29
CA ASP A 94 -33.29 26.94 36.69
C ASP A 94 -32.60 27.26 38.03
N ALA A 95 -31.30 27.55 37.88
CA ALA A 95 -30.58 28.77 38.28
C ALA A 95 -30.70 29.29 39.73
N SER A 96 -29.57 29.24 40.45
CA SER A 96 -28.67 30.40 40.62
C SER A 96 -27.68 30.22 41.79
N ASN A 97 -26.55 30.92 41.67
CA ASN A 97 -25.60 31.31 42.73
C ASN A 97 -24.33 30.49 43.03
N THR A 98 -23.29 30.89 42.27
CA THR A 98 -22.00 31.46 42.73
C THR A 98 -20.92 30.64 43.46
N LYS A 99 -19.77 30.59 42.76
CA LYS A 99 -18.37 30.84 43.18
C LYS A 99 -17.47 29.69 43.67
N MET A 100 -16.66 29.23 42.69
CA MET A 100 -15.19 29.07 42.70
C MET A 100 -14.49 28.32 43.84
N LEU A 101 -13.82 27.19 43.50
CA LEU A 101 -12.36 27.15 43.29
C LEU A 101 -11.86 25.77 42.75
N ARG A 102 -11.27 25.82 41.55
CA ARG A 102 -10.11 25.06 40.99
C ARG A 102 -10.05 23.51 40.96
N HIS A 103 -9.78 23.07 39.72
CA HIS A 103 -8.96 21.93 39.26
C HIS A 103 -9.54 20.52 39.33
N ALA A 104 -10.28 20.15 38.28
CA ALA A 104 -10.41 18.76 37.83
C ALA A 104 -9.68 18.58 36.49
N PRO A 105 -8.72 17.64 36.35
CA PRO A 105 -8.29 17.18 35.05
C PRO A 105 -9.16 16.00 34.61
N ARG A 106 -9.77 16.18 33.43
CA ARG A 106 -10.10 15.11 32.49
C ARG A 106 -8.85 14.26 32.23
N ARG A 107 -8.94 12.92 32.32
CA ARG A 107 -8.09 12.01 31.55
C ARG A 107 -8.70 10.61 31.47
N LEU A 108 -9.35 10.34 30.34
CA LEU A 108 -9.63 9.00 29.84
C LEU A 108 -8.77 8.87 28.57
N LEU A 109 -7.53 8.43 28.79
CA LEU A 109 -6.53 8.14 27.77
C LEU A 109 -5.83 6.87 28.24
N LEU A 110 -6.19 5.72 27.67
CA LEU A 110 -5.31 4.56 27.68
C LEU A 110 -4.73 4.45 26.27
N GLN A 111 -3.55 5.04 26.11
CA GLN A 111 -2.68 4.88 24.96
C GLN A 111 -1.52 3.97 25.40
N ASN A 112 -1.15 3.07 24.50
CA ASN A 112 -0.15 2.02 24.65
C ASN A 112 1.13 2.41 25.41
N SER A 113 1.54 1.57 26.34
CA SER A 113 2.95 1.16 26.49
C SER A 113 3.01 -0.17 27.25
N TYR A 114 3.82 -1.09 26.73
CA TYR A 114 4.27 -2.27 27.45
C TYR A 114 5.06 -1.80 28.67
N ASP A 115 4.48 -1.99 29.86
CA ASP A 115 5.20 -2.16 31.12
C ASP A 115 4.27 -2.92 32.08
N SER A 116 4.76 -4.02 32.61
CA SER A 116 4.05 -5.09 33.33
C SER A 116 3.56 -4.72 34.74
N SER A 117 3.17 -3.46 35.00
CA SER A 117 2.83 -3.04 36.38
C SER A 117 1.66 -2.08 36.56
N SER A 118 1.02 -1.55 35.50
CA SER A 118 0.00 -0.48 35.66
C SER A 118 -1.46 -0.89 35.38
N THR A 119 -1.73 -2.10 34.90
CA THR A 119 -3.08 -2.58 34.56
C THR A 119 -3.93 -3.03 35.75
N GLN A 120 -3.36 -3.19 36.95
CA GLN A 120 -4.12 -3.62 38.14
C GLN A 120 -5.08 -2.55 38.69
N ALA A 121 -4.85 -1.27 38.41
CA ALA A 121 -5.61 -0.17 39.05
C ALA A 121 -6.93 0.22 38.35
N SER A 122 -7.17 -0.19 37.09
CA SER A 122 -8.37 0.23 36.35
C SER A 122 -9.50 -0.80 36.32
N LEU A 123 -9.31 -1.98 36.92
CA LEU A 123 -10.29 -3.08 36.95
C LEU A 123 -11.14 -3.09 38.23
N SER A 124 -10.73 -2.37 39.28
CA SER A 124 -11.42 -2.34 40.57
C SER A 124 -12.70 -1.50 40.60
N SER A 125 -13.09 -0.81 39.51
CA SER A 125 -14.29 0.04 39.46
C SER A 125 -15.33 -0.36 38.41
N ALA A 126 -15.16 -1.50 37.72
CA ALA A 126 -16.14 -1.95 36.75
C ALA A 126 -17.31 -2.64 37.47
N VAL A 127 -18.44 -1.94 37.58
CA VAL A 127 -19.73 -2.53 37.99
C VAL A 127 -20.00 -3.74 37.08
N ILE A 128 -20.09 -4.94 37.66
CA ILE A 128 -20.41 -6.18 36.94
C ILE A 128 -21.95 -6.24 36.80
N PRO A 129 -22.54 -5.96 35.63
CA PRO A 129 -23.99 -6.08 35.46
C PRO A 129 -24.34 -7.58 35.52
N GLY A 130 -25.46 -7.97 36.14
CA GLY A 130 -25.99 -9.33 36.07
C GLY A 130 -25.51 -10.33 37.13
N LEU A 131 -24.46 -10.04 37.94
CA LEU A 131 -24.13 -10.93 39.07
C LEU A 131 -25.29 -10.99 40.06
N TRP A 132 -25.94 -9.85 40.31
CA TRP A 132 -27.14 -9.75 41.14
C TRP A 132 -28.34 -10.49 40.53
N ASP A 133 -28.48 -10.54 39.21
CA ASP A 133 -29.59 -11.24 38.55
C ASP A 133 -29.41 -12.77 38.64
N ASP A 134 -28.17 -13.26 38.47
CA ASP A 134 -27.81 -14.69 38.62
C ASP A 134 -27.87 -15.16 40.09
N LEU A 135 -27.71 -14.22 41.04
CA LEU A 135 -27.82 -14.40 42.49
C LEU A 135 -29.25 -14.73 42.97
N HIS A 136 -30.27 -14.51 42.12
CA HIS A 136 -31.67 -14.85 42.43
C HIS A 136 -32.08 -16.22 41.84
N CYS A 137 -31.17 -16.96 41.19
CA CYS A 137 -31.42 -18.32 40.73
C CYS A 137 -31.25 -19.34 41.87
N GLU A 138 -31.89 -20.51 41.78
CA GLU A 138 -31.87 -21.58 42.81
C GLU A 138 -30.45 -22.07 43.22
N HIS A 139 -29.38 -21.69 42.50
CA HIS A 139 -28.02 -22.24 42.62
C HIS A 139 -26.94 -21.15 42.81
N VAL A 140 -27.12 -20.27 43.80
CA VAL A 140 -26.24 -19.12 44.11
C VAL A 140 -24.76 -19.50 44.32
N ALA A 141 -24.48 -20.70 44.84
CA ALA A 141 -23.12 -21.13 45.17
C ALA A 141 -22.14 -21.15 43.98
N VAL A 142 -22.61 -21.46 42.77
CA VAL A 142 -21.74 -21.65 41.59
C VAL A 142 -21.19 -20.31 41.05
N PRO A 143 -22.01 -19.26 40.83
CA PRO A 143 -21.52 -17.90 40.54
C PRO A 143 -20.51 -17.36 41.56
N PHE A 144 -20.76 -17.56 42.86
CA PHE A 144 -19.85 -17.09 43.91
C PHE A 144 -18.53 -17.85 43.93
N ALA A 145 -18.56 -19.17 43.78
CA ALA A 145 -17.34 -19.96 43.69
C ALA A 145 -16.46 -19.51 42.51
N ALA A 146 -17.07 -19.25 41.34
CA ALA A 146 -16.37 -18.73 40.17
C ALA A 146 -15.76 -17.34 40.43
N TRP A 147 -16.52 -16.43 41.05
CA TRP A 147 -16.04 -15.10 41.46
C TRP A 147 -14.89 -15.17 42.46
N ALA A 148 -14.98 -16.03 43.47
CA ALA A 148 -13.95 -16.20 44.49
C ALA A 148 -12.67 -16.77 43.88
N LEU A 149 -12.79 -17.76 43.01
CA LEU A 149 -11.68 -18.35 42.28
C LEU A 149 -10.96 -17.32 41.39
N ALA A 150 -11.72 -16.45 40.70
CA ALA A 150 -11.16 -15.35 39.91
C ALA A 150 -10.37 -14.37 40.78
N ASN A 151 -10.90 -13.97 41.93
CA ASN A 151 -10.20 -13.09 42.87
C ASN A 151 -8.94 -13.74 43.45
N TRP A 152 -8.99 -15.04 43.74
CA TRP A 152 -7.81 -15.77 44.21
C TRP A 152 -6.69 -15.82 43.17
N ALA A 153 -7.05 -16.10 41.91
CA ALA A 153 -6.11 -16.07 40.78
C ALA A 153 -5.55 -14.65 40.51
N MET A 154 -6.29 -13.58 40.81
CA MET A 154 -5.79 -12.21 40.67
C MET A 154 -4.80 -11.83 41.78
N ALA A 155 -4.96 -12.37 42.99
CA ALA A 155 -4.25 -11.92 44.18
C ALA A 155 -2.73 -12.17 44.16
N SER A 156 -2.28 -13.33 43.66
CA SER A 156 -0.85 -13.63 43.58
C SER A 156 -0.52 -14.70 42.54
N GLN A 157 0.77 -14.82 42.19
CA GLN A 157 1.28 -15.89 41.34
C GLN A 157 1.29 -17.25 42.06
N GLU A 158 1.58 -17.30 43.37
CA GLU A 158 1.49 -18.54 44.15
C GLU A 158 0.06 -19.09 44.20
N ASN A 159 -0.95 -18.23 44.20
CA ASN A 159 -2.34 -18.68 44.17
C ASN A 159 -2.69 -19.32 42.82
N ARG A 160 -2.15 -18.80 41.71
CA ARG A 160 -2.34 -19.42 40.39
C ARG A 160 -1.68 -20.79 40.29
N SER A 161 -0.49 -20.97 40.88
CA SER A 161 0.15 -22.30 40.91
C SER A 161 -0.68 -23.27 41.74
N ARG A 162 -1.23 -22.84 42.88
CA ARG A 162 -2.14 -23.67 43.70
C ARG A 162 -3.40 -24.06 42.94
N ILE A 163 -4.01 -23.13 42.20
CA ILE A 163 -5.18 -23.42 41.35
C ILE A 163 -4.82 -24.47 40.29
N GLN A 164 -3.66 -24.34 39.65
CA GLN A 164 -3.18 -25.30 38.65
C GLN A 164 -2.90 -26.68 39.27
N ASP A 165 -2.36 -26.75 40.49
CA ASP A 165 -2.12 -27.99 41.21
C ASP A 165 -3.43 -28.69 41.63
N LEU A 166 -4.49 -27.91 41.84
CA LEU A 166 -5.82 -28.38 42.20
C LEU A 166 -6.68 -28.80 40.99
N ASP A 167 -6.47 -28.18 39.83
CA ASP A 167 -7.16 -28.45 38.56
C ASP A 167 -6.17 -28.92 37.48
N GLN A 168 -5.38 -29.95 37.81
CA GLN A 168 -4.31 -30.46 36.94
C GLN A 168 -4.83 -30.92 35.57
N ASP A 169 -6.05 -31.45 35.52
CA ASP A 169 -6.73 -31.88 34.30
C ASP A 169 -7.51 -30.74 33.61
N GLY A 170 -7.69 -29.61 34.28
CA GLY A 170 -8.30 -28.40 33.72
C GLY A 170 -9.82 -28.50 33.55
N ASN A 171 -10.43 -29.52 34.15
CA ASN A 171 -11.84 -29.82 33.99
C ASN A 171 -12.72 -28.88 34.80
N ALA A 172 -12.25 -28.37 35.95
CA ALA A 172 -12.99 -27.41 36.74
C ALA A 172 -13.16 -26.09 35.98
N ILE A 173 -12.06 -25.58 35.39
CA ILE A 173 -12.10 -24.37 34.56
C ILE A 173 -12.96 -24.61 33.31
N MET A 174 -12.82 -25.76 32.65
CA MET A 174 -13.66 -26.11 31.50
C MET A 174 -15.15 -26.11 31.85
N THR A 175 -15.51 -26.64 33.03
CA THR A 175 -16.90 -26.64 33.51
C THR A 175 -17.42 -25.21 33.68
N ALA A 176 -16.62 -24.30 34.25
CA ALA A 176 -16.98 -22.89 34.38
C ALA A 176 -17.13 -22.18 33.01
N LEU A 177 -16.34 -22.56 32.00
CA LEU A 177 -16.44 -21.99 30.65
C LEU A 177 -17.70 -22.44 29.89
N VAL A 178 -18.21 -23.64 30.19
CA VAL A 178 -19.39 -24.23 29.54
C VAL A 178 -20.69 -23.98 30.33
N ALA A 179 -20.58 -23.55 31.59
CA ALA A 179 -21.71 -23.26 32.49
C ALA A 179 -22.75 -22.34 31.84
N PRO A 180 -24.07 -22.52 32.05
CA PRO A 180 -25.09 -21.70 31.42
C PRO A 180 -25.12 -20.25 31.94
N GLU A 181 -24.72 -20.01 33.19
CA GLU A 181 -24.81 -18.72 33.86
C GLU A 181 -23.78 -17.71 33.30
N ARG A 182 -24.23 -16.47 33.08
CA ARG A 182 -23.40 -15.41 32.50
C ARG A 182 -22.23 -15.05 33.39
N SER A 183 -22.49 -14.87 34.69
CA SER A 183 -21.45 -14.54 35.68
C SER A 183 -20.40 -15.64 35.80
N VAL A 184 -20.79 -16.91 35.75
CA VAL A 184 -19.86 -18.06 35.81
C VAL A 184 -18.96 -18.06 34.58
N LYS A 185 -19.51 -17.89 33.37
CA LYS A 185 -18.71 -17.78 32.14
C LYS A 185 -17.73 -16.61 32.18
N TRP A 186 -18.16 -15.47 32.72
CA TRP A 186 -17.31 -14.28 32.82
C TRP A 186 -16.10 -14.52 33.73
N HIS A 187 -16.34 -15.02 34.95
CA HIS A 187 -15.28 -15.31 35.90
C HIS A 187 -14.42 -16.50 35.48
N GLY A 188 -15.02 -17.55 34.90
CA GLY A 188 -14.29 -18.67 34.32
C GLY A 188 -13.35 -18.23 33.20
N SER A 189 -13.80 -17.33 32.32
CA SER A 189 -12.96 -16.72 31.28
C SER A 189 -11.81 -15.90 31.87
N LEU A 190 -12.06 -15.17 32.95
CA LEU A 190 -11.03 -14.40 33.66
C LEU A 190 -9.99 -15.30 34.32
N VAL A 191 -10.40 -16.38 34.99
CA VAL A 191 -9.50 -17.38 35.57
C VAL A 191 -8.64 -18.02 34.48
N ALA A 192 -9.27 -18.49 33.40
CA ALA A 192 -8.57 -19.09 32.26
C ALA A 192 -7.51 -18.13 31.69
N ARG A 193 -7.85 -16.84 31.53
CA ARG A 193 -6.89 -15.81 31.10
C ARG A 193 -5.71 -15.69 32.06
N LEU A 194 -5.96 -15.53 33.35
CA LEU A 194 -4.90 -15.29 34.36
C LEU A 194 -3.93 -16.47 34.46
N LEU A 195 -4.44 -17.69 34.39
CA LEU A 195 -3.61 -18.90 34.38
C LEU A 195 -2.78 -19.00 33.10
N LEU A 196 -3.39 -18.69 31.95
CA LEU A 196 -2.69 -18.68 30.67
C LEU A 196 -1.67 -17.52 30.57
N GLU A 197 -1.90 -16.36 31.17
CA GLU A 197 -0.93 -15.25 31.16
C GLU A 197 0.33 -15.58 31.97
N ASP A 198 0.22 -16.45 32.98
CA ASP A 198 1.33 -16.86 33.83
C ASP A 198 2.27 -17.84 33.12
N ARG A 199 3.40 -17.31 32.63
CA ARG A 199 4.40 -18.08 31.88
C ARG A 199 5.15 -19.13 32.72
N ASN A 200 5.07 -19.05 34.05
CA ASN A 200 5.73 -20.01 34.93
C ASN A 200 4.90 -21.29 35.12
N LEU A 201 3.62 -21.29 34.71
CA LEU A 201 2.76 -22.46 34.80
C LEU A 201 2.88 -23.36 33.55
N PRO A 202 2.88 -24.70 33.72
CA PRO A 202 2.81 -25.63 32.60
C PRO A 202 1.48 -25.50 31.86
N LEU A 203 1.50 -25.76 30.55
CA LEU A 203 0.30 -25.76 29.71
C LEU A 203 -0.48 -27.06 29.93
N ASN A 204 -1.75 -26.92 30.29
CA ASN A 204 -2.66 -28.06 30.40
C ASN A 204 -3.02 -28.63 29.02
N ASP A 205 -3.19 -29.95 28.92
CA ASP A 205 -3.67 -30.60 27.70
C ASP A 205 -5.10 -30.19 27.32
N SER A 206 -5.89 -29.66 28.27
CA SER A 206 -7.26 -29.17 28.07
C SER A 206 -7.36 -27.76 27.47
N VAL A 207 -6.24 -27.03 27.31
CA VAL A 207 -6.22 -25.67 26.74
C VAL A 207 -6.85 -25.58 25.32
N PRO A 208 -6.68 -26.55 24.41
CA PRO A 208 -7.36 -26.54 23.12
C PRO A 208 -8.89 -26.62 23.25
N ASP A 209 -9.40 -27.37 24.23
CA ASP A 209 -10.83 -27.47 24.50
C ASP A 209 -11.36 -26.17 25.15
N TRP A 210 -10.58 -25.58 26.07
CA TRP A 210 -10.86 -24.24 26.59
C TRP A 210 -10.97 -23.22 25.45
N SER A 211 -10.04 -23.24 24.49
CA SER A 211 -10.04 -22.31 23.34
C SER A 211 -11.31 -22.45 22.48
N SER A 212 -11.79 -23.67 22.29
CA SER A 212 -13.02 -23.96 21.54
C SER A 212 -14.26 -23.47 22.29
N SER A 213 -14.31 -23.69 23.60
CA SER A 213 -15.38 -23.21 24.48
C SER A 213 -15.43 -21.68 24.56
N LEU A 214 -14.27 -21.04 24.76
CA LEU A 214 -14.13 -19.59 24.75
C LEU A 214 -14.62 -18.98 23.43
N LEU A 215 -14.26 -19.59 22.30
CA LEU A 215 -14.71 -19.13 20.98
C LEU A 215 -16.24 -19.25 20.81
N SER A 216 -16.85 -20.32 21.33
CA SER A 216 -18.30 -20.47 21.37
C SER A 216 -18.95 -19.37 22.23
N THR A 217 -18.40 -19.11 23.42
CA THR A 217 -18.86 -18.04 24.33
C THR A 217 -18.74 -16.66 23.68
N ILE A 218 -17.65 -16.37 22.97
CA ILE A 218 -17.47 -15.12 22.22
C ILE A 218 -18.55 -14.98 21.14
N SER A 219 -18.79 -16.03 20.35
CA SER A 219 -19.81 -16.01 19.30
C SER A 219 -21.21 -15.78 19.87
N HIS A 220 -21.54 -16.43 20.99
CA HIS A 220 -22.83 -16.26 21.65
C HIS A 220 -22.99 -14.87 22.29
N ALA A 221 -21.99 -14.42 23.05
CA ALA A 221 -22.01 -13.11 23.70
C ALA A 221 -22.14 -11.97 22.69
N THR A 222 -21.44 -12.05 21.56
CA THR A 222 -21.54 -11.02 20.51
C THR A 222 -22.87 -11.05 19.76
N LYS A 223 -23.52 -12.21 19.61
CA LYS A 223 -24.89 -12.31 19.05
C LYS A 223 -25.93 -11.67 19.97
N ASN A 224 -25.70 -11.72 21.28
CA ASN A 224 -26.58 -11.14 22.29
C ASN A 224 -26.17 -9.71 22.70
N GLU A 225 -25.25 -9.07 21.97
CA GLU A 225 -24.70 -7.73 22.27
C GLU A 225 -24.04 -7.57 23.67
N ASP A 226 -23.63 -8.68 24.30
CA ASP A 226 -22.90 -8.69 25.58
C ASP A 226 -21.39 -8.51 25.36
N ILE A 227 -21.02 -7.28 25.03
CA ILE A 227 -19.64 -6.90 24.73
C ILE A 227 -18.66 -7.17 25.89
N PRO A 228 -18.98 -6.88 27.18
CA PRO A 228 -18.06 -7.14 28.29
C PRO A 228 -17.68 -8.62 28.44
N LEU A 229 -18.65 -9.54 28.32
CA LEU A 229 -18.35 -10.98 28.36
C LEU A 229 -17.51 -11.40 27.15
N ALA A 230 -17.86 -10.91 25.96
CA ALA A 230 -17.09 -11.18 24.76
C ALA A 230 -15.64 -10.71 24.89
N GLN A 231 -15.39 -9.55 25.49
CA GLN A 231 -14.03 -9.01 25.68
C GLN A 231 -13.18 -9.87 26.61
N VAL A 232 -13.71 -10.28 27.76
CA VAL A 232 -12.97 -11.13 28.71
C VAL A 232 -12.68 -12.50 28.09
N ALA A 233 -13.69 -13.14 27.50
CA ALA A 233 -13.51 -14.42 26.81
C ALA A 233 -12.52 -14.32 25.64
N LEU A 234 -12.57 -13.24 24.86
CA LEU A 234 -11.66 -13.01 23.72
C LEU A 234 -10.22 -12.75 24.16
N SER A 235 -10.02 -12.07 25.31
CA SER A 235 -8.68 -11.91 25.89
C SER A 235 -8.09 -13.25 26.36
N ALA A 236 -8.88 -14.10 27.02
CA ALA A 236 -8.46 -15.45 27.39
C ALA A 236 -8.14 -16.30 26.15
N PHE A 237 -9.00 -16.22 25.14
CA PHE A 237 -8.85 -16.92 23.87
C PHE A 237 -7.56 -16.52 23.14
N LEU A 238 -7.24 -15.22 23.07
CA LEU A 238 -6.01 -14.75 22.43
C LEU A 238 -4.77 -15.36 23.09
N VAL A 239 -4.68 -15.33 24.43
CA VAL A 239 -3.54 -15.88 25.17
C VAL A 239 -3.46 -17.41 24.99
N SER A 240 -4.60 -18.10 24.88
CA SER A 240 -4.63 -19.54 24.58
C SER A 240 -3.98 -19.86 23.23
N LEU A 241 -4.21 -19.03 22.22
CA LEU A 241 -3.59 -19.15 20.90
C LEU A 241 -2.10 -18.80 20.95
N GLU A 242 -1.71 -17.76 21.69
CA GLU A 242 -0.30 -17.37 21.82
C GLU A 242 0.55 -18.51 22.41
N ARG A 243 0.03 -19.21 23.42
CA ARG A 243 0.76 -20.25 24.14
C ARG A 243 0.65 -21.67 23.58
N SER A 244 -0.46 -22.02 22.92
CA SER A 244 -0.72 -23.41 22.49
C SER A 244 -0.85 -23.53 20.97
N THR A 245 0.11 -24.21 20.34
CA THR A 245 0.03 -24.57 18.92
C THR A 245 -1.08 -25.59 18.64
N LYS A 246 -1.38 -26.49 19.59
CA LYS A 246 -2.53 -27.41 19.54
C LYS A 246 -3.85 -26.63 19.45
N ALA A 247 -4.00 -25.57 20.26
CA ALA A 247 -5.19 -24.71 20.22
C ALA A 247 -5.34 -24.02 18.85
N ARG A 248 -4.25 -23.47 18.28
CA ARG A 248 -4.27 -22.90 16.92
C ARG A 248 -4.77 -23.90 15.88
N LYS A 249 -4.32 -25.15 15.94
CA LYS A 249 -4.73 -26.21 15.02
C LYS A 249 -6.22 -26.53 15.13
N ILE A 250 -6.75 -26.70 16.34
CA ILE A 250 -8.20 -26.96 16.53
C ILE A 250 -9.04 -25.78 16.01
N VAL A 251 -8.62 -24.55 16.27
CA VAL A 251 -9.31 -23.36 15.76
C VAL A 251 -9.24 -23.27 14.24
N MET A 252 -8.11 -23.63 13.62
CA MET A 252 -7.98 -23.72 12.17
C MET A 252 -8.96 -24.76 11.57
N ASP A 253 -9.05 -25.93 12.21
CA ASP A 253 -9.87 -27.04 11.70
C ASP A 253 -11.38 -26.83 11.92
N LYS A 254 -11.78 -26.23 13.05
CA LYS A 254 -13.20 -26.18 13.48
C LYS A 254 -13.70 -24.78 13.86
N GLY A 255 -12.83 -23.85 14.21
CA GLY A 255 -13.20 -22.54 14.81
C GLY A 255 -13.35 -21.38 13.82
N LEU A 256 -12.82 -21.48 12.59
CA LEU A 256 -12.80 -20.36 11.64
C LEU A 256 -14.18 -19.75 11.33
N HIS A 257 -15.24 -20.55 11.32
CA HIS A 257 -16.60 -20.06 11.06
C HIS A 257 -17.12 -19.17 12.20
N LEU A 258 -16.88 -19.55 13.46
CA LEU A 258 -17.26 -18.75 14.63
C LEU A 258 -16.49 -17.42 14.68
N LEU A 259 -15.19 -17.45 14.34
CA LEU A 259 -14.39 -16.23 14.21
C LEU A 259 -14.96 -15.30 13.14
N ARG A 260 -15.36 -15.86 11.99
CA ARG A 260 -15.94 -15.09 10.89
C ARG A 260 -17.28 -14.46 11.28
N ASP A 261 -18.16 -15.22 11.91
CA ASP A 261 -19.47 -14.73 12.35
C ASP A 261 -19.32 -13.61 13.41
N THR A 262 -18.37 -13.78 14.33
CA THR A 262 -18.04 -12.77 15.35
C THR A 262 -17.47 -11.50 14.71
N ALA A 263 -16.61 -11.63 13.70
CA ALA A 263 -16.07 -10.49 12.96
C ALA A 263 -17.18 -9.69 12.26
N LYS A 264 -18.21 -10.36 11.72
CA LYS A 264 -19.36 -9.70 11.08
C LYS A 264 -20.26 -8.97 12.08
N SER A 265 -20.54 -9.57 13.24
CA SER A 265 -21.42 -8.96 14.25
C SER A 265 -20.77 -7.76 14.95
N THR A 266 -19.43 -7.72 15.04
CA THR A 266 -18.72 -6.73 15.86
C THR A 266 -18.05 -5.60 15.07
N THR A 267 -18.50 -5.32 13.84
CA THR A 267 -17.94 -4.26 12.96
C THR A 267 -17.90 -2.87 13.62
N LYS A 268 -18.81 -2.58 14.56
CA LYS A 268 -18.86 -1.31 15.31
C LYS A 268 -17.92 -1.27 16.53
N HIS A 269 -17.44 -2.42 17.00
CA HIS A 269 -16.68 -2.54 18.25
C HIS A 269 -15.18 -2.70 17.98
N LYS A 270 -14.48 -1.57 17.87
CA LYS A 270 -13.05 -1.50 17.53
C LYS A 270 -12.16 -2.43 18.37
N GLN A 271 -12.34 -2.43 19.69
CA GLN A 271 -11.52 -3.25 20.60
C GLN A 271 -11.65 -4.75 20.32
N VAL A 272 -12.87 -5.22 20.02
CA VAL A 272 -13.14 -6.64 19.72
C VAL A 272 -12.52 -7.03 18.39
N GLN A 273 -12.65 -6.16 17.38
CA GLN A 273 -12.04 -6.35 16.05
C GLN A 273 -10.51 -6.44 16.12
N GLU A 274 -9.86 -5.62 16.94
CA GLU A 274 -8.40 -5.64 17.13
C GLU A 274 -7.89 -6.98 17.66
N VAL A 275 -8.56 -7.53 18.67
CA VAL A 275 -8.16 -8.81 19.26
C VAL A 275 -8.50 -9.97 18.32
N LEU A 276 -9.64 -9.93 17.62
CA LEU A 276 -10.01 -10.91 16.59
C LEU A 276 -9.00 -10.96 15.43
N ALA A 277 -8.58 -9.79 14.93
CA ALA A 277 -7.61 -9.71 13.84
C ALA A 277 -6.26 -10.32 14.23
N LYS A 278 -5.78 -10.04 15.46
CA LYS A 278 -4.58 -10.68 16.02
C LYS A 278 -4.74 -12.19 16.21
N ALA A 279 -5.87 -12.63 16.73
CA ALA A 279 -6.16 -14.05 16.91
C ALA A 279 -6.13 -14.79 15.56
N LEU A 280 -6.77 -14.24 14.54
CA LEU A 280 -6.73 -14.81 13.19
C LEU A 280 -5.32 -14.81 12.60
N GLN A 281 -4.55 -13.74 12.80
CA GLN A 281 -3.16 -13.69 12.37
C GLN A 281 -2.32 -14.78 13.03
N LEU A 282 -2.46 -14.99 14.35
CA LEU A 282 -1.78 -16.06 15.08
C LEU A 282 -2.16 -17.44 14.56
N VAL A 283 -3.43 -17.68 14.26
CA VAL A 283 -3.90 -18.94 13.66
C VAL A 283 -3.26 -19.17 12.27
N CYS A 284 -3.04 -18.09 11.51
CA CYS A 284 -2.43 -18.14 10.18
C CYS A 284 -0.89 -18.00 10.18
N THR A 285 -0.21 -18.09 11.34
CA THR A 285 1.26 -17.99 11.42
C THR A 285 1.96 -19.36 11.30
N GLY A 286 3.12 -19.39 10.65
CA GLY A 286 3.91 -20.60 10.45
C GLY A 286 3.41 -21.46 9.28
N ASP A 287 3.40 -22.78 9.45
CA ASP A 287 2.97 -23.73 8.40
C ASP A 287 1.45 -23.85 8.24
N MET A 288 0.66 -23.20 9.11
CA MET A 288 -0.81 -23.26 9.08
C MET A 288 -1.37 -22.20 8.13
N GLN A 289 -1.73 -22.63 6.92
CA GLN A 289 -2.30 -21.76 5.88
C GLN A 289 -3.80 -21.99 5.71
N LEU A 290 -4.53 -20.91 5.44
CA LEU A 290 -5.93 -21.01 5.05
C LEU A 290 -6.04 -21.75 3.71
N SER A 291 -6.96 -22.74 3.64
CA SER A 291 -7.32 -23.35 2.36
C SER A 291 -7.85 -22.28 1.39
N LEU A 292 -7.86 -22.57 0.08
CA LEU A 292 -8.35 -21.63 -0.93
C LEU A 292 -9.79 -21.21 -0.62
N GLU A 293 -10.64 -22.16 -0.25
CA GLU A 293 -12.04 -21.90 0.09
C GLU A 293 -12.18 -21.01 1.35
N GLN A 294 -11.39 -21.25 2.40
CA GLN A 294 -11.42 -20.39 3.58
C GLN A 294 -10.86 -18.99 3.28
N SER A 295 -9.83 -18.90 2.43
CA SER A 295 -9.27 -17.63 1.97
C SER A 295 -10.33 -16.81 1.21
N GLN A 296 -11.14 -17.45 0.37
CA GLN A 296 -12.26 -16.82 -0.32
C GLN A 296 -13.33 -16.34 0.68
N ARG A 297 -13.73 -17.16 1.66
CA ARG A 297 -14.71 -16.78 2.69
C ARG A 297 -14.26 -15.61 3.56
N TRP A 298 -12.96 -15.52 3.85
CA TRP A 298 -12.39 -14.43 4.64
C TRP A 298 -12.06 -13.18 3.82
N SER A 299 -11.96 -13.29 2.50
CA SER A 299 -11.51 -12.19 1.63
C SER A 299 -12.33 -10.91 1.79
N GLY A 300 -13.66 -10.98 1.90
CA GLY A 300 -14.50 -9.80 2.11
C GLY A 300 -14.14 -9.04 3.40
N ILE A 301 -14.05 -9.77 4.53
CA ILE A 301 -13.73 -9.17 5.83
C ILE A 301 -12.29 -8.63 5.85
N LEU A 302 -11.33 -9.41 5.35
CA LEU A 302 -9.93 -9.01 5.33
C LEU A 302 -9.70 -7.76 4.47
N LEU A 303 -10.38 -7.66 3.31
CA LEU A 303 -10.26 -6.49 2.45
C LEU A 303 -10.92 -5.25 3.06
N GLN A 304 -12.06 -5.41 3.75
CA GLN A 304 -12.68 -4.33 4.52
C GLN A 304 -11.77 -3.87 5.68
N TRP A 305 -11.11 -4.80 6.37
CA TRP A 305 -10.13 -4.47 7.41
C TRP A 305 -8.90 -3.74 6.86
N ALA A 306 -8.38 -4.18 5.71
CA ALA A 306 -7.19 -3.59 5.08
C ALA A 306 -7.46 -2.19 4.49
N CYS A 307 -8.60 -2.00 3.82
CA CYS A 307 -8.89 -0.76 3.08
C CYS A 307 -9.85 0.19 3.82
N GLY A 308 -10.53 -0.28 4.87
CA GLY A 308 -11.54 0.48 5.60
C GLY A 308 -11.00 1.71 6.30
N SER A 309 -11.71 2.82 6.15
CA SER A 309 -11.40 4.12 6.79
C SER A 309 -11.60 4.11 8.31
N THR A 310 -12.43 3.21 8.83
CA THR A 310 -12.72 3.09 10.27
C THR A 310 -11.85 2.04 10.98
N SER A 311 -11.02 1.30 10.24
CA SER A 311 -10.15 0.27 10.79
C SER A 311 -9.02 0.86 11.63
N SER A 312 -8.64 0.18 12.72
CA SER A 312 -7.42 0.51 13.46
C SER A 312 -6.16 0.07 12.71
N ASP A 313 -5.01 0.63 13.06
CA ASP A 313 -3.73 0.26 12.45
C ASP A 313 -3.33 -1.19 12.75
N THR A 314 -3.72 -1.71 13.91
CA THR A 314 -3.49 -3.10 14.30
C THR A 314 -4.36 -4.08 13.50
N VAL A 315 -5.64 -3.76 13.29
CA VAL A 315 -6.54 -4.56 12.42
C VAL A 315 -6.02 -4.55 10.98
N ARG A 316 -5.66 -3.37 10.48
CA ARG A 316 -5.17 -3.17 9.12
C ARG A 316 -3.89 -3.96 8.86
N SER A 317 -2.88 -3.84 9.73
CA SER A 317 -1.60 -4.57 9.60
C SER A 317 -1.79 -6.09 9.68
N SER A 318 -2.65 -6.58 10.58
CA SER A 318 -2.97 -8.00 10.68
C SER A 318 -3.62 -8.51 9.39
N ALA A 319 -4.61 -7.78 8.87
CA ALA A 319 -5.33 -8.14 7.64
C ALA A 319 -4.41 -8.14 6.41
N ILE A 320 -3.57 -7.12 6.25
CA ILE A 320 -2.57 -7.04 5.17
C ILE A 320 -1.60 -8.22 5.24
N THR A 321 -1.14 -8.58 6.45
CA THR A 321 -0.26 -9.72 6.65
C THR A 321 -0.93 -11.01 6.20
N ILE A 322 -2.16 -11.28 6.62
CA ILE A 322 -2.92 -12.48 6.24
C ILE A 322 -3.16 -12.51 4.72
N LEU A 323 -3.59 -11.39 4.13
CA LEU A 323 -3.79 -11.28 2.68
C LEU A 323 -2.49 -11.55 1.91
N SER A 324 -1.35 -11.04 2.37
CA SER A 324 -0.04 -11.33 1.75
C SER A 324 0.26 -12.82 1.76
N HIS A 325 0.03 -13.52 2.88
CA HIS A 325 0.22 -14.97 2.97
C HIS A 325 -0.73 -15.74 2.04
N ILE A 326 -1.99 -15.29 1.90
CA ILE A 326 -2.96 -15.89 0.96
C ILE A 326 -2.46 -15.78 -0.49
N LEU A 327 -1.95 -14.60 -0.89
CA LEU A 327 -1.41 -14.38 -2.23
C LEU A 327 -0.16 -15.24 -2.49
N GLU A 328 0.71 -15.39 -1.48
CA GLU A 328 1.91 -16.20 -1.59
C GLU A 328 1.62 -17.70 -1.69
N SER A 329 0.65 -18.18 -0.92
CA SER A 329 0.29 -19.61 -0.83
C SER A 329 -0.46 -20.11 -2.07
N HIS A 330 -1.42 -19.31 -2.58
CA HIS A 330 -2.33 -19.75 -3.65
C HIS A 330 -1.95 -19.25 -5.04
N GLY A 331 -1.01 -18.31 -5.15
CA GLY A 331 -0.48 -17.79 -6.42
C GLY A 331 -1.55 -17.44 -7.47
N PRO A 332 -1.59 -18.11 -8.64
CA PRO A 332 -2.53 -17.78 -9.72
C PRO A 332 -4.01 -17.89 -9.30
N SER A 333 -4.35 -18.80 -8.37
CA SER A 333 -5.72 -18.95 -7.85
C SER A 333 -6.16 -17.77 -6.98
N SER A 334 -5.23 -16.92 -6.53
CA SER A 334 -5.51 -15.73 -5.72
C SER A 334 -5.70 -14.44 -6.55
N VAL A 335 -5.61 -14.51 -7.88
CA VAL A 335 -5.74 -13.34 -8.78
C VAL A 335 -7.05 -12.59 -8.52
N LEU A 336 -8.17 -13.30 -8.29
CA LEU A 336 -9.46 -12.69 -7.95
C LEU A 336 -9.38 -11.81 -6.70
N ILE A 337 -8.73 -12.31 -5.64
CA ILE A 337 -8.56 -11.58 -4.37
C ILE A 337 -7.65 -10.36 -4.58
N SER A 338 -6.56 -10.49 -5.34
CA SER A 338 -5.65 -9.38 -5.65
C SER A 338 -6.36 -8.26 -6.46
N GLN A 339 -7.24 -8.62 -7.40
CA GLN A 339 -8.03 -7.67 -8.17
C GLN A 339 -9.13 -7.02 -7.33
N ALA A 340 -9.78 -7.79 -6.46
CA ALA A 340 -10.76 -7.25 -5.54
C ALA A 340 -10.12 -6.24 -4.58
N TRP A 341 -8.92 -6.54 -4.09
CA TRP A 341 -8.14 -5.61 -3.28
C TRP A 341 -7.84 -4.31 -4.04
N LEU A 342 -7.34 -4.43 -5.27
CA LEU A 342 -7.06 -3.27 -6.12
C LEU A 342 -8.33 -2.44 -6.42
N ALA A 343 -9.48 -3.10 -6.63
CA ALA A 343 -10.75 -2.44 -6.90
C ALA A 343 -11.23 -1.62 -5.69
N ILE A 344 -11.20 -2.20 -4.49
CA ILE A 344 -11.59 -1.52 -3.25
C ILE A 344 -10.64 -0.35 -2.96
N LEU A 345 -9.32 -0.56 -3.09
CA LEU A 345 -8.32 0.52 -2.93
C LEU A 345 -8.62 1.70 -3.85
N LEU A 346 -8.85 1.44 -5.13
CA LEU A 346 -9.14 2.49 -6.10
C LEU A 346 -10.46 3.21 -5.79
N ALA A 347 -11.50 2.46 -5.41
CA ALA A 347 -12.79 3.04 -5.02
C ALA A 347 -12.69 3.92 -3.76
N GLU A 348 -11.94 3.48 -2.74
CA GLU A 348 -11.71 4.23 -1.50
C GLU A 348 -10.95 5.53 -1.73
N ILE A 349 -9.93 5.54 -2.60
CA ILE A 349 -9.19 6.76 -2.95
C ILE A 349 -10.08 7.74 -3.71
N VAL A 350 -10.84 7.27 -4.70
CA VAL A 350 -11.81 8.08 -5.45
C VAL A 350 -12.93 8.60 -4.54
N GLY A 351 -13.33 7.83 -3.53
CA GLY A 351 -14.29 8.26 -2.51
C GLY A 351 -13.75 9.39 -1.64
N SER A 352 -12.53 9.24 -1.09
CA SER A 352 -11.91 10.27 -0.25
C SER A 352 -11.62 11.57 -0.98
N SER A 353 -11.18 11.52 -2.24
CA SER A 353 -10.87 12.72 -3.01
C SER A 353 -12.13 13.54 -3.31
N LYS A 354 -13.30 12.90 -3.53
CA LYS A 354 -14.60 13.58 -3.67
C LYS A 354 -15.02 14.33 -2.40
N LEU A 355 -14.71 13.79 -1.22
CA LEU A 355 -15.00 14.45 0.06
C LEU A 355 -14.08 15.65 0.30
N SER A 356 -12.78 15.51 -0.01
CA SER A 356 -11.80 16.58 0.08
C SER A 356 -12.11 17.76 -0.88
N ALA A 357 -12.60 17.46 -2.08
CA ALA A 357 -13.00 18.47 -3.06
C ALA A 357 -14.26 19.28 -2.65
N LYS A 358 -15.12 18.74 -1.78
CA LYS A 358 -16.27 19.48 -1.22
C LYS A 358 -15.90 20.37 -0.04
N GLY A 359 -14.82 20.06 0.68
CA GLY A 359 -14.36 20.80 1.87
C GLY A 359 -13.36 21.94 1.58
N SER A 360 -12.68 21.91 0.42
CA SER A 360 -11.61 22.87 0.07
C SER A 360 -12.06 23.92 -0.95
N ALA A 361 -13.08 24.70 -0.61
CA ALA A 361 -13.49 25.86 -1.41
C ALA A 361 -12.56 27.08 -1.24
N GLN A 362 -11.24 26.92 -1.04
CA GLN A 362 -10.33 28.07 -1.03
C GLN A 362 -8.84 27.67 -1.14
N GLN A 363 -8.34 27.49 -2.36
CA GLN A 363 -6.92 27.71 -2.68
C GLN A 363 -6.80 28.01 -4.18
N LYS A 364 -6.07 29.08 -4.53
CA LYS A 364 -5.80 29.52 -5.92
C LYS A 364 -4.98 28.46 -6.66
N SER A 365 -5.60 27.35 -7.06
CA SER A 365 -5.01 26.38 -8.00
C SER A 365 -5.58 26.61 -9.40
N ASP A 366 -4.72 26.48 -10.41
CA ASP A 366 -5.04 26.76 -11.80
C ASP A 366 -6.24 25.94 -12.30
N LYS A 367 -7.16 26.59 -13.03
CA LYS A 367 -8.41 25.99 -13.55
C LYS A 367 -8.16 24.76 -14.43
N VAL A 368 -6.98 24.65 -15.07
CA VAL A 368 -6.63 23.53 -15.95
C VAL A 368 -6.15 22.32 -15.16
N LYS A 369 -5.31 22.52 -14.14
CA LYS A 369 -4.86 21.45 -13.23
C LYS A 369 -6.04 20.76 -12.55
N THR A 370 -6.95 21.56 -12.00
CA THR A 370 -8.18 21.07 -11.35
C THR A 370 -9.09 20.29 -12.32
N GLN A 371 -9.19 20.70 -13.59
CA GLN A 371 -9.92 19.93 -14.61
C GLN A 371 -9.26 18.59 -14.95
N VAL A 372 -7.92 18.55 -15.08
CA VAL A 372 -7.17 17.31 -15.33
C VAL A 372 -7.32 16.33 -14.18
N ASP A 373 -7.22 16.82 -12.95
CA ASP A 373 -7.38 16.00 -11.74
C ASP A 373 -8.82 15.45 -11.67
N GLN A 374 -9.83 16.28 -11.98
CA GLN A 374 -11.23 15.84 -12.05
C GLN A 374 -11.47 14.76 -13.13
N LEU A 375 -10.85 14.90 -14.31
CA LEU A 375 -10.93 13.89 -15.37
C LEU A 375 -10.23 12.58 -14.97
N ASN A 376 -9.07 12.66 -14.32
CA ASN A 376 -8.37 11.49 -13.79
C ASN A 376 -9.23 10.77 -12.74
N MET A 377 -9.91 11.52 -11.85
CA MET A 377 -10.83 10.93 -10.87
C MET A 377 -12.04 10.25 -11.50
N LEU A 378 -12.65 10.86 -12.54
CA LEU A 378 -13.77 10.25 -13.26
C LEU A 378 -13.34 8.96 -13.98
N SER A 379 -12.18 8.99 -14.64
CA SER A 379 -11.60 7.83 -15.30
C SER A 379 -11.26 6.72 -14.28
N ALA A 380 -10.68 7.08 -13.14
CA ALA A 380 -10.40 6.14 -12.06
C ALA A 380 -11.67 5.47 -11.52
N GLY A 381 -12.77 6.22 -11.34
CA GLY A 381 -14.06 5.66 -10.95
C GLY A 381 -14.63 4.68 -11.97
N GLN A 382 -14.49 4.96 -13.28
CA GLN A 382 -14.87 4.02 -14.34
C GLN A 382 -14.01 2.76 -14.32
N ILE A 383 -12.70 2.89 -14.10
CA ILE A 383 -11.77 1.76 -14.01
C ILE A 383 -12.05 0.91 -12.77
N ALA A 384 -12.41 1.52 -11.62
CA ALA A 384 -12.84 0.79 -10.43
C ALA A 384 -14.07 -0.08 -10.72
N ASN A 385 -15.05 0.43 -11.47
CA ASN A 385 -16.20 -0.35 -11.92
C ASN A 385 -15.82 -1.48 -12.91
N GLN A 386 -14.83 -1.25 -13.79
CA GLN A 386 -14.31 -2.30 -14.68
C GLN A 386 -13.62 -3.42 -13.89
N LEU A 387 -12.79 -3.08 -12.90
CA LEU A 387 -12.19 -4.04 -11.97
C LEU A 387 -13.25 -4.82 -11.20
N ALA A 388 -14.26 -4.13 -10.68
CA ALA A 388 -15.37 -4.76 -9.97
C ALA A 388 -16.13 -5.75 -10.87
N GLY A 389 -16.41 -5.37 -12.12
CA GLY A 389 -17.02 -6.25 -13.11
C GLY A 389 -16.17 -7.47 -13.44
N ALA A 390 -14.84 -7.30 -13.52
CA ALA A 390 -13.91 -8.41 -13.73
C ALA A 390 -13.91 -9.41 -12.57
N VAL A 391 -13.88 -8.93 -11.32
CA VAL A 391 -13.96 -9.76 -10.11
C VAL A 391 -15.27 -10.56 -10.08
N VAL A 392 -16.41 -9.90 -10.37
CA VAL A 392 -17.73 -10.55 -10.41
C VAL A 392 -17.82 -11.61 -11.51
N SER A 393 -17.24 -11.36 -12.69
CA SER A 393 -17.19 -12.35 -13.78
C SER A 393 -16.30 -13.55 -13.43
N LEU A 394 -15.11 -13.31 -12.88
CA LEU A 394 -14.19 -14.37 -12.43
C LEU A 394 -14.82 -15.22 -11.31
N ALA A 395 -15.52 -14.61 -10.37
CA ALA A 395 -16.27 -15.33 -9.34
C ALA A 395 -17.35 -16.23 -9.96
N GLY A 396 -18.10 -15.71 -10.93
CA GLY A 396 -19.11 -16.48 -11.66
C GLY A 396 -18.54 -17.69 -12.39
N ASN A 397 -17.36 -17.56 -13.00
CA ASN A 397 -16.67 -18.65 -13.69
C ASN A 397 -16.23 -19.76 -12.72
N GLN A 398 -15.75 -19.41 -11.52
CA GLN A 398 -15.35 -20.39 -10.50
C GLN A 398 -16.53 -21.16 -9.89
N LEU A 399 -17.74 -20.60 -9.97
CA LEU A 399 -18.92 -21.13 -9.28
C LEU A 399 -19.83 -22.03 -10.14
N GLY A 400 -19.61 -22.15 -11.46
CA GLY A 400 -20.37 -23.05 -12.34
C GLY A 400 -21.89 -22.92 -12.16
N MET A 401 -22.49 -21.85 -12.68
CA MET A 401 -23.84 -21.40 -12.29
C MET A 401 -24.97 -22.44 -12.44
N SER A 402 -25.49 -22.93 -11.31
CA SER A 402 -26.94 -23.13 -11.11
C SER A 402 -27.44 -22.11 -10.08
N ALA A 403 -28.66 -21.61 -10.26
CA ALA A 403 -29.18 -20.43 -9.55
C ALA A 403 -29.53 -20.66 -8.05
N GLU A 404 -29.31 -21.85 -7.50
CA GLU A 404 -29.79 -22.23 -6.16
C GLU A 404 -28.69 -22.25 -5.07
N THR A 405 -27.41 -22.09 -5.40
CA THR A 405 -26.25 -22.18 -4.46
C THR A 405 -25.64 -20.81 -4.11
N ILE A 406 -26.42 -19.73 -4.21
CA ILE A 406 -25.92 -18.35 -4.26
C ILE A 406 -25.52 -17.80 -2.88
N ASP A 407 -26.29 -18.11 -1.82
CA ASP A 407 -26.02 -17.61 -0.45
C ASP A 407 -25.01 -18.49 0.32
N THR A 408 -24.63 -19.65 -0.22
CA THR A 408 -23.65 -20.57 0.36
C THR A 408 -22.27 -20.49 -0.30
N SER A 409 -22.11 -19.61 -1.30
CA SER A 409 -20.85 -19.48 -2.04
C SER A 409 -19.71 -18.94 -1.14
N PRO A 410 -18.47 -19.47 -1.26
CA PRO A 410 -17.32 -18.96 -0.53
C PRO A 410 -17.03 -17.47 -0.75
N LEU A 411 -17.51 -16.89 -1.86
CA LEU A 411 -17.28 -15.49 -2.24
C LEU A 411 -18.46 -14.57 -1.91
N ALA A 412 -19.54 -15.08 -1.29
CA ALA A 412 -20.75 -14.30 -1.01
C ALA A 412 -20.47 -13.00 -0.24
N ASP A 413 -19.63 -13.10 0.80
CA ASP A 413 -19.25 -11.96 1.63
C ASP A 413 -18.49 -10.90 0.82
N LEU A 414 -17.57 -11.32 -0.05
CA LEU A 414 -16.83 -10.41 -0.92
C LEU A 414 -17.74 -9.68 -1.91
N LEU A 415 -18.62 -10.43 -2.58
CA LEU A 415 -19.54 -9.91 -3.59
C LEU A 415 -20.64 -9.01 -2.99
N SER A 416 -20.85 -9.09 -1.67
CA SER A 416 -21.77 -8.21 -0.94
C SER A 416 -21.21 -6.80 -0.66
N LEU A 417 -19.90 -6.58 -0.86
CA LEU A 417 -19.24 -5.29 -0.62
C LEU A 417 -19.39 -4.35 -1.81
N GLU A 418 -19.36 -3.04 -1.55
CA GLU A 418 -19.08 -2.04 -2.59
C GLU A 418 -17.60 -2.16 -3.00
N PRO A 419 -17.26 -2.07 -4.30
CA PRO A 419 -18.11 -1.73 -5.46
C PRO A 419 -18.79 -2.92 -6.18
N PHE A 420 -18.78 -4.14 -5.62
CA PHE A 420 -19.20 -5.36 -6.32
C PHE A 420 -20.72 -5.59 -6.27
N VAL A 421 -21.38 -5.24 -5.17
CA VAL A 421 -22.77 -5.59 -4.87
C VAL A 421 -23.78 -5.23 -5.96
N VAL A 422 -23.63 -4.06 -6.57
CA VAL A 422 -24.54 -3.58 -7.63
C VAL A 422 -24.38 -4.42 -8.90
N LEU A 423 -23.13 -4.68 -9.29
CA LEU A 423 -22.81 -5.46 -10.49
C LEU A 423 -23.22 -6.93 -10.32
N TYR A 424 -22.99 -7.48 -9.14
CA TYR A 424 -23.38 -8.84 -8.78
C TYR A 424 -24.90 -9.04 -8.82
N LYS A 425 -25.68 -8.10 -8.28
CA LYS A 425 -27.16 -8.16 -8.37
C LYS A 425 -27.66 -8.05 -9.82
N ASN A 426 -27.00 -7.27 -10.66
CA ASN A 426 -27.36 -7.12 -12.08
C ASN A 426 -26.98 -8.36 -12.91
N GLN A 427 -25.91 -9.08 -12.55
CA GLN A 427 -25.49 -10.32 -13.20
C GLN A 427 -26.55 -11.43 -13.10
N LYS A 428 -27.35 -11.45 -12.01
CA LYS A 428 -28.49 -12.38 -11.89
C LYS A 428 -29.53 -12.24 -13.02
N LYS A 429 -29.49 -11.16 -13.82
CA LYS A 429 -30.44 -10.87 -14.91
C LYS A 429 -29.87 -11.03 -16.32
N ASN A 430 -28.56 -10.92 -16.53
CA ASN A 430 -27.92 -10.95 -17.86
C ASN A 430 -26.60 -11.74 -17.83
N SER A 431 -26.33 -12.57 -18.84
CA SER A 431 -25.03 -13.25 -18.99
C SER A 431 -23.93 -12.23 -19.33
N LEU A 432 -22.96 -12.06 -18.43
CA LEU A 432 -21.76 -11.26 -18.70
C LEU A 432 -20.79 -12.03 -19.59
N PRO A 433 -19.94 -11.33 -20.36
CA PRO A 433 -18.84 -11.95 -21.10
C PRO A 433 -17.88 -12.67 -20.15
N LYS A 434 -17.47 -13.88 -20.54
CA LYS A 434 -16.45 -14.67 -19.86
C LYS A 434 -15.13 -13.91 -19.96
N ILE A 435 -14.59 -13.47 -18.82
CA ILE A 435 -13.28 -12.81 -18.73
C ILE A 435 -12.22 -13.89 -18.56
N ASP A 436 -11.21 -13.85 -19.43
CA ASP A 436 -10.03 -14.72 -19.36
C ASP A 436 -8.88 -14.04 -18.59
N ALA A 437 -7.77 -14.75 -18.39
CA ALA A 437 -6.59 -14.25 -17.71
C ALA A 437 -5.98 -13.01 -18.38
N ALA A 438 -6.08 -12.88 -19.71
CA ALA A 438 -5.53 -11.76 -20.45
C ALA A 438 -6.37 -10.49 -20.25
N ASP A 439 -7.69 -10.60 -20.31
CA ASP A 439 -8.63 -9.53 -20.01
C ASP A 439 -8.49 -9.09 -18.54
N SER A 440 -8.36 -10.05 -17.63
CA SER A 440 -8.07 -9.82 -16.22
C SER A 440 -6.79 -8.99 -16.02
N ALA A 441 -5.69 -9.38 -16.66
CA ALA A 441 -4.44 -8.63 -16.63
C ALA A 441 -4.56 -7.21 -17.23
N VAL A 442 -5.33 -7.02 -18.31
CA VAL A 442 -5.60 -5.69 -18.90
C VAL A 442 -6.34 -4.78 -17.92
N VAL A 443 -7.34 -5.30 -17.21
CA VAL A 443 -8.11 -4.51 -16.24
C VAL A 443 -7.25 -4.18 -15.02
N THR A 444 -6.45 -5.11 -14.52
CA THR A 444 -5.45 -4.85 -13.46
C THR A 444 -4.45 -3.77 -13.86
N LEU A 445 -3.90 -3.86 -15.07
CA LEU A 445 -3.01 -2.85 -15.65
C LEU A 445 -3.64 -1.45 -15.62
N LYS A 446 -4.91 -1.33 -16.04
CA LYS A 446 -5.65 -0.07 -15.99
C LYS A 446 -5.82 0.43 -14.56
N GLY A 447 -6.11 -0.47 -13.60
CA GLY A 447 -6.22 -0.16 -12.18
C GLY A 447 -4.95 0.43 -11.60
N ILE A 448 -3.80 -0.22 -11.81
CA ILE A 448 -2.50 0.25 -11.33
C ILE A 448 -2.15 1.61 -11.98
N LYS A 449 -2.44 1.77 -13.28
CA LYS A 449 -2.23 3.04 -13.97
C LYS A 449 -3.08 4.17 -13.37
N ALA A 450 -4.35 3.91 -13.07
CA ALA A 450 -5.24 4.89 -12.45
C ALA A 450 -4.74 5.31 -11.06
N LEU A 451 -4.30 4.35 -10.23
CA LEU A 451 -3.68 4.66 -8.93
C LEU A 451 -2.42 5.51 -9.08
N ALA A 452 -1.54 5.16 -10.03
CA ALA A 452 -0.32 5.94 -10.29
C ALA A 452 -0.65 7.37 -10.73
N ASP A 453 -1.69 7.56 -11.56
CA ASP A 453 -2.10 8.89 -12.00
C ASP A 453 -2.75 9.73 -10.89
N LEU A 454 -3.47 9.09 -9.95
CA LEU A 454 -4.03 9.76 -8.76
C LEU A 454 -2.96 10.11 -7.72
N CYS A 455 -1.95 9.26 -7.56
CA CYS A 455 -0.92 9.43 -6.51
C CYS A 455 0.29 10.25 -6.97
N ALA A 456 0.45 10.57 -8.26
CA ALA A 456 1.66 11.19 -8.78
C ALA A 456 2.04 12.52 -8.11
N GLU A 457 1.04 13.30 -7.67
CA GLU A 457 1.23 14.64 -7.08
C GLU A 457 0.56 14.80 -5.69
N ASP A 458 -0.20 13.80 -5.21
CA ASP A 458 -0.93 13.88 -3.94
C ASP A 458 -0.31 12.97 -2.87
N THR A 459 0.46 13.58 -1.96
CA THR A 459 1.09 12.90 -0.84
C THR A 459 0.09 12.24 0.11
N SER A 460 -1.11 12.80 0.28
CA SER A 460 -2.15 12.21 1.14
C SER A 460 -2.65 10.88 0.56
N SER A 461 -2.90 10.85 -0.75
CA SER A 461 -3.22 9.61 -1.46
C SER A 461 -2.07 8.60 -1.38
N GLN A 462 -0.81 9.04 -1.52
CA GLN A 462 0.37 8.16 -1.39
C GLN A 462 0.45 7.49 0.00
N GLU A 463 0.28 8.26 1.07
CA GLU A 463 0.27 7.72 2.44
C GLU A 463 -0.89 6.75 2.64
N LYS A 464 -2.11 7.13 2.25
CA LYS A 464 -3.30 6.30 2.40
C LYS A 464 -3.16 4.95 1.68
N ILE A 465 -2.70 4.92 0.42
CA ILE A 465 -2.53 3.65 -0.28
C ILE A 465 -1.41 2.79 0.32
N SER A 466 -0.35 3.43 0.83
CA SER A 466 0.75 2.72 1.50
C SER A 466 0.28 2.01 2.77
N GLU A 467 -0.63 2.65 3.52
CA GLU A 467 -1.20 2.08 4.74
C GLU A 467 -2.22 0.97 4.44
N SER A 468 -2.93 1.03 3.32
CA SER A 468 -3.89 0.00 2.89
C SER A 468 -3.26 -1.23 2.19
N GLY A 469 -1.93 -1.36 2.22
CA GLY A 469 -1.20 -2.57 1.84
C GLY A 469 -0.92 -2.75 0.34
N ILE A 470 -0.95 -1.67 -0.45
CA ILE A 470 -0.60 -1.71 -1.88
C ILE A 470 0.79 -2.31 -2.15
N LEU A 471 1.73 -2.21 -1.20
CA LEU A 471 3.09 -2.76 -1.33
C LEU A 471 3.09 -4.28 -1.52
N CYS A 472 2.19 -5.01 -0.84
CA CYS A 472 2.06 -6.46 -1.01
C CYS A 472 1.66 -6.82 -2.45
N LEU A 473 0.69 -6.08 -3.01
CA LEU A 473 0.26 -6.25 -4.39
C LEU A 473 1.38 -5.90 -5.38
N LEU A 474 2.07 -4.76 -5.17
CA LEU A 474 3.18 -4.34 -6.03
C LEU A 474 4.33 -5.35 -6.02
N ARG A 475 4.71 -5.84 -4.84
CA ARG A 475 5.72 -6.88 -4.71
C ARG A 475 5.33 -8.11 -5.53
N ARG A 476 4.08 -8.59 -5.40
CA ARG A 476 3.59 -9.75 -6.16
C ARG A 476 3.58 -9.50 -7.67
N PHE A 477 3.04 -8.37 -8.13
CA PHE A 477 2.97 -8.03 -9.55
C PHE A 477 4.35 -7.88 -10.22
N LEU A 478 5.38 -7.52 -9.46
CA LEU A 478 6.75 -7.40 -9.96
C LEU A 478 7.46 -8.75 -9.99
N LEU A 479 7.42 -9.50 -8.86
CA LEU A 479 8.22 -10.70 -8.66
C LEU A 479 7.59 -11.98 -9.26
N CYS A 480 6.28 -12.01 -9.52
CA CYS A 480 5.56 -13.22 -9.93
C CYS A 480 4.84 -13.07 -11.27
N ASP A 481 4.66 -14.20 -11.97
CA ASP A 481 3.98 -14.33 -13.27
C ASP A 481 2.57 -14.94 -13.12
N ASP A 482 1.79 -14.48 -12.13
CA ASP A 482 0.50 -15.11 -11.79
C ASP A 482 -0.49 -15.11 -12.96
N TYR A 483 -0.53 -14.03 -13.76
CA TYR A 483 -1.40 -13.94 -14.94
C TYR A 483 -0.98 -14.90 -16.06
N GLU A 484 0.33 -15.10 -16.27
CA GLU A 484 0.81 -16.05 -17.29
C GLU A 484 0.53 -17.49 -16.86
N LYS A 485 0.74 -17.79 -15.58
CA LYS A 485 0.38 -19.08 -14.99
C LYS A 485 -1.12 -19.34 -15.07
N LEU A 486 -1.95 -18.33 -14.78
CA LEU A 486 -3.40 -18.44 -14.90
C LEU A 486 -3.84 -18.69 -16.35
N ALA A 487 -3.26 -17.95 -17.31
CA ALA A 487 -3.54 -18.17 -18.73
C ALA A 487 -3.12 -19.58 -19.20
N ALA A 488 -2.01 -20.12 -18.67
CA ALA A 488 -1.58 -21.48 -18.95
C ALA A 488 -2.54 -22.53 -18.37
N ILE A 489 -3.08 -22.31 -17.16
CA ILE A 489 -4.10 -23.17 -16.56
C ILE A 489 -5.38 -23.13 -17.40
N GLU A 490 -5.85 -21.95 -17.78
CA GLU A 490 -7.04 -21.79 -18.64
C GLU A 490 -6.88 -22.49 -20.00
N ALA A 491 -5.70 -22.37 -20.62
CA ALA A 491 -5.39 -23.05 -21.86
C ALA A 491 -5.39 -24.59 -21.70
N TYR A 492 -4.83 -25.10 -20.59
CA TYR A 492 -4.83 -26.52 -20.27
C TYR A 492 -6.25 -27.05 -20.05
N ASP A 493 -7.07 -26.34 -19.27
CA ASP A 493 -8.46 -26.72 -19.00
C ASP A 493 -9.31 -26.70 -20.29
N ALA A 494 -9.11 -25.71 -21.16
CA ALA A 494 -9.76 -25.66 -22.47
C ALA A 494 -9.39 -26.87 -23.35
N SER A 495 -8.12 -27.29 -23.35
CA SER A 495 -7.66 -28.48 -24.07
C SER A 495 -8.34 -29.75 -23.53
N ARG A 496 -8.48 -29.89 -22.21
CA ARG A 496 -9.15 -31.05 -21.60
C ARG A 496 -10.63 -31.15 -21.94
N VAL A 497 -11.32 -30.01 -22.06
CA VAL A 497 -12.72 -29.98 -22.48
C VAL A 497 -12.87 -30.45 -23.92
N LEU A 498 -11.98 -30.01 -24.81
CA LEU A 498 -11.94 -30.47 -26.21
C LEU A 498 -11.66 -31.98 -26.31
N GLU A 499 -10.66 -32.49 -25.58
CA GLU A 499 -10.38 -33.94 -25.55
C GLU A 499 -11.55 -34.77 -25.01
N ALA A 500 -12.31 -34.24 -24.04
CA ALA A 500 -13.49 -34.91 -23.49
C ALA A 500 -14.65 -34.92 -24.50
N GLN A 501 -14.81 -33.85 -25.29
CA GLN A 501 -15.80 -33.76 -26.36
C GLN A 501 -15.44 -34.71 -27.53
N GLU A 502 -14.18 -34.73 -27.96
CA GLU A 502 -13.70 -35.67 -29.00
C GLU A 502 -13.83 -37.14 -28.56
N LYS A 503 -13.64 -37.44 -27.26
CA LYS A 503 -13.89 -38.79 -26.72
C LYS A 503 -15.37 -39.15 -26.65
N ALA A 504 -16.25 -38.17 -26.43
CA ALA A 504 -17.70 -38.38 -26.40
C ALA A 504 -18.32 -38.54 -27.81
N GLU A 505 -17.69 -37.99 -28.84
CA GLU A 505 -18.11 -38.16 -30.25
C GLU A 505 -17.76 -39.53 -30.85
N ASN A 506 -17.03 -40.40 -30.13
CA ASN A 506 -16.73 -41.77 -30.58
C ASN A 506 -17.85 -42.81 -30.31
N THR A 507 -19.06 -42.36 -29.98
CA THR A 507 -20.29 -43.18 -30.01
C THR A 507 -21.14 -42.80 -31.22
N PRO A 508 -21.64 -43.75 -32.04
CA PRO A 508 -22.32 -43.43 -33.28
C PRO A 508 -23.74 -42.93 -33.00
N SER A 509 -23.91 -41.62 -32.86
CA SER A 509 -25.19 -40.95 -33.05
C SER A 509 -24.99 -39.52 -33.54
N GLU A 510 -25.67 -39.22 -34.64
CA GLU A 510 -25.84 -37.96 -35.39
C GLU A 510 -25.17 -36.68 -34.85
N SER A 511 -24.28 -36.15 -35.67
CA SER A 511 -23.62 -34.84 -35.56
C SER A 511 -24.61 -33.67 -35.51
N PRO A 512 -24.49 -32.73 -34.55
CA PRO A 512 -24.92 -31.36 -34.76
C PRO A 512 -23.81 -30.56 -35.46
N ALA A 513 -24.22 -29.62 -36.32
CA ALA A 513 -23.35 -28.76 -37.13
C ALA A 513 -22.38 -27.92 -36.26
N PRO A 514 -21.18 -27.58 -36.77
CA PRO A 514 -20.22 -26.78 -36.03
C PRO A 514 -20.69 -25.32 -35.97
N ASP A 515 -21.14 -24.88 -34.81
CA ASP A 515 -21.31 -23.46 -34.53
C ASP A 515 -19.93 -22.80 -34.53
N HIS A 516 -19.64 -22.05 -35.59
CA HIS A 516 -18.51 -21.12 -35.66
C HIS A 516 -18.67 -20.01 -34.60
N LYS A 517 -18.30 -20.28 -33.35
CA LYS A 517 -18.00 -19.25 -32.35
C LYS A 517 -16.55 -19.39 -31.92
N ASP A 518 -15.77 -18.38 -32.32
CA ASP A 518 -14.38 -18.09 -31.97
C ASP A 518 -13.65 -19.20 -31.19
N GLN A 519 -12.84 -19.95 -31.93
CA GLN A 519 -11.74 -20.76 -31.41
C GLN A 519 -11.04 -20.00 -30.29
N SER A 520 -10.90 -20.63 -29.12
CA SER A 520 -10.19 -20.10 -27.96
C SER A 520 -8.72 -19.84 -28.28
N SER A 521 -8.44 -18.71 -28.93
CA SER A 521 -7.08 -18.23 -29.13
C SER A 521 -6.50 -17.93 -27.75
N VAL A 522 -5.52 -18.71 -27.30
CA VAL A 522 -4.80 -18.43 -26.06
C VAL A 522 -4.14 -17.07 -26.20
N ARG A 523 -4.72 -16.03 -25.57
CA ARG A 523 -4.19 -14.67 -25.59
C ARG A 523 -3.11 -14.55 -24.54
N VAL A 524 -1.96 -14.02 -24.93
CA VAL A 524 -0.85 -13.77 -24.00
C VAL A 524 -1.20 -12.56 -23.12
N PRO A 525 -1.27 -12.71 -21.79
CA PRO A 525 -1.53 -11.59 -20.90
C PRO A 525 -0.45 -10.49 -21.01
N PRO A 526 -0.80 -9.20 -20.88
CA PRO A 526 0.16 -8.10 -20.94
C PRO A 526 0.99 -7.94 -19.65
N THR A 527 1.58 -9.02 -19.13
CA THR A 527 2.31 -9.06 -17.84
C THR A 527 3.46 -8.06 -17.78
N ALA A 528 4.21 -7.90 -18.86
CA ALA A 528 5.28 -6.90 -18.95
C ALA A 528 4.75 -5.46 -18.75
N HIS A 529 3.54 -5.16 -19.22
CA HIS A 529 2.91 -3.86 -19.00
C HIS A 529 2.42 -3.72 -17.55
N VAL A 530 1.87 -4.78 -16.96
CA VAL A 530 1.51 -4.80 -15.53
C VAL A 530 2.74 -4.48 -14.67
N ARG A 531 3.87 -5.17 -14.90
CA ARG A 531 5.15 -4.90 -14.23
C ARG A 531 5.61 -3.46 -14.40
N ARG A 532 5.58 -2.93 -15.63
CA ARG A 532 5.98 -1.53 -15.91
C ARG A 532 5.16 -0.54 -15.07
N HIS A 533 3.84 -0.71 -15.03
CA HIS A 533 2.97 0.21 -14.28
C HIS A 533 3.06 0.00 -12.77
N ALA A 534 3.28 -1.24 -12.31
CA ALA A 534 3.59 -1.53 -10.92
C ALA A 534 4.91 -0.85 -10.48
N ALA A 535 5.96 -0.95 -11.29
CA ALA A 535 7.25 -0.28 -11.02
C ALA A 535 7.13 1.24 -11.05
N ARG A 536 6.30 1.80 -11.95
CA ARG A 536 5.96 3.23 -11.95
C ARG A 536 5.33 3.65 -10.63
N LEU A 537 4.29 2.93 -10.17
CA LEU A 537 3.62 3.24 -8.90
C LEU A 537 4.58 3.08 -7.71
N LEU A 538 5.42 2.05 -7.72
CA LEU A 538 6.46 1.86 -6.71
C LEU A 538 7.46 3.02 -6.69
N THR A 539 7.87 3.55 -7.85
CA THR A 539 8.76 4.71 -7.93
C THR A 539 8.12 5.94 -7.31
N ILE A 540 6.83 6.19 -7.56
CA ILE A 540 6.07 7.28 -6.92
C ILE A 540 6.06 7.10 -5.40
N LEU A 541 5.75 5.88 -4.93
CA LEU A 541 5.67 5.55 -3.51
C LEU A 541 7.03 5.50 -2.80
N SER A 542 8.12 5.27 -3.52
CA SER A 542 9.49 5.25 -2.96
C SER A 542 9.94 6.58 -2.37
N LEU A 543 9.20 7.66 -2.64
CA LEU A 543 9.40 8.97 -2.04
C LEU A 543 8.84 9.05 -0.61
N VAL A 544 7.96 8.13 -0.20
CA VAL A 544 7.36 8.08 1.14
C VAL A 544 8.29 7.35 2.12
N PRO A 545 8.65 7.93 3.28
CA PRO A 545 9.62 7.35 4.21
C PRO A 545 9.28 5.93 4.71
N LYS A 546 8.00 5.68 5.06
CA LYS A 546 7.54 4.34 5.51
C LYS A 546 7.77 3.27 4.44
N VAL A 547 7.54 3.63 3.17
CA VAL A 547 7.72 2.72 2.02
C VAL A 547 9.20 2.43 1.80
N LYS A 548 10.09 3.44 1.91
CA LYS A 548 11.54 3.25 1.79
C LYS A 548 12.02 2.17 2.75
N LYS A 549 11.65 2.27 4.04
CA LYS A 549 12.02 1.31 5.07
C LYS A 549 11.55 -0.11 4.73
N ALA A 550 10.28 -0.26 4.32
CA ALA A 550 9.71 -1.55 3.97
C ALA A 550 10.42 -2.23 2.78
N ILE A 551 10.82 -1.46 1.75
CA ILE A 551 11.54 -2.02 0.59
C ILE A 551 12.99 -2.40 0.97
N VAL A 552 13.66 -1.57 1.77
CA VAL A 552 15.06 -1.81 2.21
C VAL A 552 15.17 -3.05 3.09
N GLU A 553 14.14 -3.34 3.91
CA GLU A 553 14.08 -4.55 4.75
C GLU A 553 13.86 -5.83 3.92
N ASP A 554 13.37 -5.73 2.68
CA ASP A 554 13.17 -6.87 1.78
C ASP A 554 14.34 -7.05 0.80
N GLU A 555 15.30 -7.89 1.19
CA GLU A 555 16.47 -8.22 0.37
C GLU A 555 16.10 -8.82 -1.00
N THR A 556 15.02 -9.61 -1.06
CA THR A 556 14.58 -10.25 -2.31
C THR A 556 14.05 -9.22 -3.30
N TRP A 557 13.31 -8.23 -2.80
CA TRP A 557 12.77 -7.16 -3.62
C TRP A 557 13.86 -6.20 -4.08
N CYS A 558 14.80 -5.84 -3.19
CA CYS A 558 15.98 -5.05 -3.55
C CYS A 558 16.82 -5.73 -4.64
N LYS A 559 17.10 -7.04 -4.50
CA LYS A 559 17.82 -7.82 -5.51
C LYS A 559 17.07 -7.85 -6.84
N TRP A 560 15.76 -8.06 -6.82
CA TRP A 560 14.94 -8.03 -8.02
C TRP A 560 15.01 -6.67 -8.73
N LEU A 561 14.93 -5.56 -7.99
CA LEU A 561 15.05 -4.22 -8.55
C LEU A 561 16.43 -3.99 -9.18
N GLU A 562 17.50 -4.46 -8.55
CA GLU A 562 18.87 -4.35 -9.08
C GLU A 562 19.02 -5.16 -10.37
N ASP A 563 18.61 -6.43 -10.36
CA ASP A 563 18.68 -7.31 -11.54
C ASP A 563 17.78 -6.82 -12.68
N CYS A 564 16.60 -6.29 -12.36
CA CYS A 564 15.70 -5.65 -13.31
C CYS A 564 16.37 -4.43 -13.94
N SER A 565 16.91 -3.51 -13.13
CA SER A 565 17.60 -2.31 -13.62
C SER A 565 18.83 -2.62 -14.47
N CYS A 566 19.46 -3.78 -14.26
CA CYS A 566 20.60 -4.25 -15.05
C CYS A 566 20.20 -5.03 -16.31
N GLY A 567 18.90 -5.22 -16.59
CA GLY A 567 18.42 -6.01 -17.72
C GLY A 567 18.79 -7.50 -17.63
N LYS A 568 19.07 -8.02 -16.43
CA LYS A 568 19.47 -9.43 -16.23
C LYS A 568 18.28 -10.38 -16.17
N LEU A 569 17.07 -9.86 -15.93
CA LEU A 569 15.86 -10.66 -15.78
C LEU A 569 15.21 -10.95 -17.15
N PRO A 570 14.96 -12.23 -17.49
CA PRO A 570 14.24 -12.58 -18.72
C PRO A 570 12.83 -11.97 -18.70
N GLY A 571 12.39 -11.44 -19.84
CA GLY A 571 11.08 -10.77 -19.95
C GLY A 571 11.00 -9.33 -19.42
N CYS A 572 12.09 -8.80 -18.81
CA CYS A 572 12.16 -7.44 -18.27
C CYS A 572 13.07 -6.49 -19.08
N ASN A 573 13.05 -6.59 -20.41
CA ASN A 573 13.92 -5.81 -21.31
C ASN A 573 13.41 -4.38 -21.62
N ASP A 574 12.39 -3.94 -20.91
CA ASP A 574 11.77 -2.65 -21.16
C ASP A 574 12.52 -1.50 -20.47
N LEU A 575 13.05 -0.58 -21.28
CA LEU A 575 13.81 0.59 -20.81
C LEU A 575 13.06 1.41 -19.75
N LYS A 576 11.72 1.53 -19.86
CA LYS A 576 10.91 2.26 -18.87
C LYS A 576 10.93 1.54 -17.53
N LEU A 577 10.74 0.22 -17.54
CA LEU A 577 10.75 -0.61 -16.34
C LEU A 577 12.13 -0.58 -15.66
N GLN A 578 13.21 -0.73 -16.42
CA GLN A 578 14.58 -0.68 -15.91
C GLN A 578 14.89 0.67 -15.26
N SER A 579 14.46 1.77 -15.90
CA SER A 579 14.60 3.11 -15.34
C SER A 579 13.82 3.27 -14.02
N TYR A 580 12.57 2.82 -13.94
CA TYR A 580 11.79 2.89 -12.70
C TYR A 580 12.43 2.07 -11.58
N ALA A 581 12.94 0.87 -11.89
CA ALA A 581 13.62 0.03 -10.92
C ALA A 581 14.87 0.74 -10.34
N ARG A 582 15.70 1.35 -11.20
CA ARG A 582 16.87 2.12 -10.75
C ARG A 582 16.49 3.38 -9.99
N ALA A 583 15.49 4.13 -10.45
CA ALA A 583 14.99 5.31 -9.77
C ALA A 583 14.48 4.98 -8.36
N THR A 584 13.76 3.86 -8.22
CA THR A 584 13.32 3.33 -6.92
C THR A 584 14.52 3.06 -6.00
N LEU A 585 15.54 2.33 -6.49
CA LEU A 585 16.77 2.06 -5.72
C LEU A 585 17.48 3.35 -5.28
N LEU A 586 17.58 4.33 -6.18
CA LEU A 586 18.19 5.62 -5.87
C LEU A 586 17.40 6.39 -4.80
N ASN A 587 16.06 6.34 -4.85
CA ASN A 587 15.21 7.01 -3.86
C ASN A 587 15.28 6.37 -2.46
N ILE A 588 15.36 5.04 -2.39
CA ILE A 588 15.34 4.31 -1.09
C ILE A 588 16.69 4.28 -0.39
N PHE A 589 17.81 4.17 -1.13
CA PHE A 589 19.15 4.09 -0.54
C PHE A 589 19.80 5.44 -0.26
N CYS A 590 19.05 6.50 -0.51
CA CYS A 590 19.52 7.83 -0.28
C CYS A 590 19.54 8.14 1.22
N ASN A 591 20.73 8.32 1.78
CA ASN A 591 20.90 8.67 3.18
C ASN A 591 20.43 10.10 3.43
N GLU A 592 19.26 10.26 4.05
CA GLU A 592 18.88 11.53 4.69
C GLU A 592 19.83 11.72 5.87
N GLN A 593 20.85 12.57 5.73
CA GLN A 593 21.64 12.98 6.89
C GLN A 593 20.69 13.72 7.84
N ASN A 594 20.45 13.15 9.02
CA ASN A 594 19.70 13.80 10.10
C ASN A 594 20.28 15.19 10.34
N GLY A 595 19.50 16.23 10.07
CA GLY A 595 19.81 17.60 10.47
C GLY A 595 19.85 17.67 11.99
N GLY A 596 21.06 17.67 12.56
CA GLY A 596 21.29 18.10 13.92
C GLY A 596 21.25 19.62 13.98
N ASP A 597 20.46 20.15 14.91
CA ASP A 597 20.42 21.56 15.27
C ASP A 597 21.83 22.14 15.41
N SER A 598 22.19 23.10 14.54
CA SER A 598 23.16 24.13 14.91
C SER A 598 23.01 25.37 14.04
N SER A 599 22.66 26.45 14.74
CA SER A 599 22.67 27.82 14.28
C SER A 599 24.10 28.28 13.98
N SER A 600 24.44 28.49 12.70
CA SER A 600 25.38 29.53 12.29
C SER A 600 25.22 29.80 10.80
N GLY A 601 25.02 31.07 10.44
CA GLY A 601 24.77 31.50 9.07
C GLY A 601 26.05 31.54 8.27
N GLU A 602 26.22 30.58 7.37
CA GLU A 602 27.02 30.64 6.15
C GLU A 602 26.42 29.64 5.16
N ALA A 603 26.29 30.02 3.89
CA ALA A 603 25.46 29.34 2.89
C ALA A 603 25.87 27.86 2.68
N ILE A 604 25.07 26.94 3.21
CA ILE A 604 25.21 25.49 3.04
C ILE A 604 24.62 25.11 1.68
N ALA A 605 25.44 24.52 0.81
CA ALA A 605 24.98 23.65 -0.26
C ALA A 605 24.27 22.46 0.41
N ASN A 606 22.95 22.60 0.64
CA ASN A 606 22.17 21.57 1.33
C ASN A 606 22.29 20.25 0.56
N GLY A 607 22.94 19.27 1.19
CA GLY A 607 23.03 17.88 0.79
C GLY A 607 21.68 17.19 0.92
N GLU A 608 20.67 17.69 0.20
CA GLU A 608 19.41 16.98 0.02
C GLU A 608 19.60 15.85 -0.98
N CYS A 609 19.12 14.68 -0.59
CA CYS A 609 19.02 13.51 -1.43
C CYS A 609 18.30 13.81 -2.76
N PRO A 610 18.84 13.44 -3.94
CA PRO A 610 18.10 13.52 -5.19
C PRO A 610 16.90 12.57 -5.17
N ARG A 611 15.73 13.10 -5.52
CA ARG A 611 14.46 12.37 -5.58
C ARG A 611 13.99 12.26 -7.04
N TYR A 612 13.99 11.04 -7.56
CA TYR A 612 13.62 10.74 -8.95
C TYR A 612 12.12 10.42 -9.05
N ASN A 613 11.39 11.26 -9.78
CA ASN A 613 9.96 11.12 -10.01
C ASN A 613 9.64 10.32 -11.30
N ASP A 614 8.38 9.90 -11.50
CA ASP A 614 7.98 8.99 -12.58
C ASP A 614 8.04 9.58 -14.00
N VAL A 615 8.33 10.88 -14.12
CA VAL A 615 8.53 11.56 -15.41
C VAL A 615 9.98 11.54 -15.90
N ILE A 616 10.93 11.24 -15.01
CA ILE A 616 12.37 11.28 -15.31
C ILE A 616 12.83 9.85 -15.59
N PHE A 617 13.27 9.61 -16.83
CA PHE A 617 13.84 8.33 -17.21
C PHE A 617 15.37 8.40 -17.22
N LEU A 618 15.98 7.43 -16.55
CA LEU A 618 17.40 7.18 -16.51
C LEU A 618 17.78 6.36 -17.75
N ILE A 619 18.69 6.88 -18.57
CA ILE A 619 19.20 6.15 -19.72
C ILE A 619 20.39 5.29 -19.27
N ASN A 620 20.35 4.02 -19.65
CA ASN A 620 21.30 2.98 -19.28
C ASN A 620 21.48 2.89 -17.75
N PRO A 621 20.40 2.54 -17.03
CA PRO A 621 20.38 2.46 -15.57
C PRO A 621 21.35 1.42 -14.97
N GLU A 622 21.87 0.50 -15.77
CA GLU A 622 22.85 -0.52 -15.38
C GLU A 622 24.26 0.05 -15.12
N LEU A 623 24.55 1.24 -15.63
CA LEU A 623 25.91 1.79 -15.61
C LEU A 623 26.33 2.26 -14.20
N PRO A 624 27.60 2.09 -13.80
CA PRO A 624 28.07 2.34 -12.42
C PRO A 624 27.78 3.73 -11.87
N ARG A 625 27.70 4.75 -12.73
CA ARG A 625 27.36 6.14 -12.38
C ARG A 625 25.97 6.32 -11.75
N TRP A 626 25.09 5.32 -11.88
CA TRP A 626 23.77 5.28 -11.25
C TRP A 626 23.75 4.44 -9.96
N ARG A 627 24.88 3.88 -9.53
CA ARG A 627 24.94 3.10 -8.29
C ARG A 627 24.92 4.04 -7.09
N CYS A 628 24.19 3.63 -6.07
CA CYS A 628 24.21 4.30 -4.77
C CYS A 628 25.53 3.93 -4.08
N ASN A 629 26.27 4.91 -3.53
CA ASN A 629 27.40 4.62 -2.66
C ASN A 629 26.85 3.94 -1.41
N GLN A 630 26.87 2.61 -1.37
CA GLN A 630 26.61 1.87 -0.15
C GLN A 630 27.73 2.24 0.81
N GLY A 631 27.42 3.03 1.84
CA GLY A 631 28.29 3.15 3.00
C GLY A 631 28.53 1.74 3.52
N GLU A 632 29.82 1.39 3.68
CA GLU A 632 30.27 0.12 4.20
C GLU A 632 29.49 -0.26 5.48
N LYS A 633 28.50 -1.14 5.35
CA LYS A 633 28.04 -1.94 6.48
C LYS A 633 28.93 -3.16 6.52
N SER A 634 29.92 -3.09 7.40
CA SER A 634 30.71 -4.21 7.90
C SER A 634 29.82 -5.45 8.09
N SER A 635 29.98 -6.44 7.21
CA SER A 635 29.55 -7.79 7.49
C SER A 635 30.45 -8.33 8.60
N PRO A 636 29.93 -8.91 9.71
CA PRO A 636 30.79 -9.63 10.62
C PRO A 636 31.28 -10.88 9.89
N SER A 637 32.56 -10.90 9.56
CA SER A 637 33.26 -12.07 9.07
C SER A 637 32.99 -13.24 10.01
N LYS A 638 32.24 -14.24 9.55
CA LYS A 638 32.30 -15.57 10.17
C LYS A 638 33.66 -16.17 9.81
N THR A 639 34.57 -16.08 10.77
CA THR A 639 35.73 -16.96 10.89
C THR A 639 35.26 -18.41 10.84
N SER A 640 35.57 -19.11 9.75
CA SER A 640 35.78 -20.55 9.75
C SER A 640 37.26 -20.79 9.50
N SER A 641 37.98 -20.93 10.60
CA SER A 641 39.31 -21.49 10.67
C SER A 641 39.25 -22.97 10.28
N GLU A 642 39.70 -23.30 9.07
CA GLU A 642 40.25 -24.62 8.78
C GLU A 642 41.58 -24.41 8.07
N GLY A 643 42.65 -24.76 8.77
CA GLY A 643 44.00 -24.71 8.24
C GLY A 643 44.24 -25.88 7.30
N ILE A 644 45.01 -25.63 6.25
CA ILE A 644 45.96 -26.60 5.69
C ILE A 644 47.22 -25.83 5.29
N SER A 645 48.32 -26.49 5.59
CA SER A 645 49.72 -26.09 5.66
C SER A 645 50.37 -25.61 4.37
N ALA A 646 51.44 -24.85 4.59
CA ALA A 646 52.45 -24.41 3.64
C ALA A 646 52.95 -25.50 2.68
N GLY A 647 53.10 -25.12 1.42
CA GLY A 647 53.91 -25.78 0.42
C GLY A 647 54.68 -24.70 -0.35
N THR A 648 55.94 -24.51 0.01
CA THR A 648 56.90 -23.71 -0.74
C THR A 648 57.34 -24.53 -1.94
N ASP A 649 57.09 -24.04 -3.16
CA ASP A 649 57.86 -24.46 -4.32
C ASP A 649 58.37 -23.26 -5.10
N SER A 650 59.69 -23.13 -5.04
CA SER A 650 60.53 -22.28 -5.83
C SER A 650 60.63 -22.83 -7.26
N ASN A 651 60.09 -22.12 -8.25
CA ASN A 651 60.79 -21.89 -9.50
C ASN A 651 60.08 -20.82 -10.35
N GLY A 652 60.85 -19.80 -10.70
CA GLY A 652 60.37 -18.56 -11.29
C GLY A 652 59.72 -18.70 -12.66
N LYS A 653 58.58 -18.01 -12.81
CA LYS A 653 58.25 -17.28 -14.03
C LYS A 653 57.49 -16.01 -13.63
N THR A 654 58.18 -14.89 -13.68
CA THR A 654 57.61 -13.55 -13.60
C THR A 654 56.72 -13.33 -14.81
N LEU A 655 55.40 -13.44 -14.64
CA LEU A 655 54.45 -12.72 -15.48
C LEU A 655 53.80 -11.64 -14.61
N SER A 656 54.18 -10.39 -14.89
CA SER A 656 53.54 -9.21 -14.33
C SER A 656 52.10 -9.15 -14.85
N SER A 657 51.15 -9.68 -14.08
CA SER A 657 49.75 -9.31 -14.19
C SER A 657 49.58 -7.98 -13.47
N LYS A 658 49.37 -6.92 -14.26
CA LYS A 658 48.95 -5.62 -13.74
C LYS A 658 47.69 -5.82 -12.91
N SER A 659 47.83 -5.65 -11.60
CA SER A 659 46.72 -5.44 -10.67
C SER A 659 45.87 -4.30 -11.20
N GLN A 660 44.63 -4.62 -11.61
CA GLN A 660 43.60 -3.61 -11.84
C GLN A 660 43.33 -2.92 -10.50
N GLN A 661 43.93 -1.74 -10.32
CA GLN A 661 43.51 -0.77 -9.34
C GLN A 661 42.01 -0.52 -9.54
N SER A 662 41.25 -0.75 -8.49
CA SER A 662 39.89 -0.26 -8.30
C SER A 662 39.88 1.25 -8.47
N SER A 663 39.46 1.73 -9.64
CA SER A 663 39.22 3.14 -9.88
C SER A 663 38.15 3.63 -8.90
N GLU A 664 38.51 4.56 -8.01
CA GLU A 664 37.55 5.36 -7.24
C GLU A 664 36.50 5.92 -8.22
N LEU A 665 35.23 5.66 -7.96
CA LEU A 665 34.12 6.15 -8.78
C LEU A 665 34.04 7.68 -8.68
N GLN A 666 34.73 8.39 -9.57
CA GLN A 666 34.59 9.84 -9.71
C GLN A 666 33.14 10.20 -10.01
N ALA A 667 32.61 11.21 -9.31
CA ALA A 667 31.26 11.71 -9.55
C ALA A 667 31.11 12.18 -11.01
N PRO A 668 30.01 11.86 -11.70
CA PRO A 668 29.87 12.15 -13.13
C PRO A 668 29.92 13.67 -13.38
N PRO A 669 30.73 14.15 -14.33
CA PRO A 669 31.00 15.58 -14.52
C PRO A 669 29.84 16.38 -15.13
N LEU A 670 28.87 15.73 -15.78
CA LEU A 670 27.83 16.38 -16.58
C LEU A 670 26.51 15.58 -16.60
N ASP A 671 25.39 16.29 -16.66
CA ASP A 671 24.08 15.76 -17.00
C ASP A 671 23.68 16.15 -18.44
N VAL A 672 23.16 15.20 -19.22
CA VAL A 672 22.54 15.47 -20.52
C VAL A 672 21.06 15.10 -20.45
N VAL A 673 20.18 16.05 -20.72
CA VAL A 673 18.74 15.90 -20.54
C VAL A 673 18.01 16.06 -21.86
N PHE A 674 17.36 14.99 -22.31
CA PHE A 674 16.61 14.91 -23.55
C PHE A 674 15.14 15.32 -23.34
N VAL A 675 14.65 16.28 -24.14
CA VAL A 675 13.29 16.85 -24.04
C VAL A 675 12.58 16.79 -25.40
N HIS A 676 11.51 16.00 -25.48
CA HIS A 676 10.81 15.72 -26.74
C HIS A 676 9.83 16.81 -27.20
N GLY A 677 9.40 16.80 -28.46
CA GLY A 677 8.37 17.72 -28.99
C GLY A 677 6.93 17.21 -28.87
N LEU A 678 5.99 17.92 -29.53
CA LEU A 678 4.58 17.50 -29.68
C LEU A 678 4.47 16.12 -30.35
N ARG A 679 3.53 15.27 -29.90
CA ARG A 679 3.37 13.86 -30.34
C ARG A 679 4.61 12.96 -30.13
N GLY A 680 5.64 13.51 -29.49
CA GLY A 680 6.87 12.82 -29.14
C GLY A 680 6.70 11.93 -27.91
N GLY A 681 7.81 11.37 -27.46
CA GLY A 681 7.87 10.63 -26.21
C GLY A 681 9.32 10.40 -25.78
N PRO A 682 9.56 10.05 -24.51
CA PRO A 682 10.90 9.98 -23.91
C PRO A 682 11.87 9.10 -24.69
N TYR A 683 11.41 8.02 -25.30
CA TYR A 683 12.24 7.14 -26.15
C TYR A 683 11.90 7.26 -27.64
N LYS A 684 10.63 7.49 -27.97
CA LYS A 684 10.12 7.52 -29.35
C LYS A 684 10.77 8.61 -30.21
N THR A 685 11.00 9.78 -29.63
CA THR A 685 11.57 10.93 -30.36
C THR A 685 12.99 10.65 -30.84
N TRP A 686 13.76 9.91 -30.05
CA TRP A 686 15.18 9.65 -30.29
C TRP A 686 15.46 8.24 -30.84
N ARG A 687 14.41 7.51 -31.25
CA ARG A 687 14.54 6.18 -31.84
C ARG A 687 14.54 6.25 -33.37
N ILE A 688 15.57 5.68 -33.96
CA ILE A 688 15.74 5.48 -35.40
C ILE A 688 14.90 4.26 -35.79
N ALA A 689 14.02 4.38 -36.78
CA ALA A 689 13.27 3.24 -37.30
C ALA A 689 14.06 2.58 -38.44
N GLU A 690 14.13 1.24 -38.49
CA GLU A 690 14.85 0.49 -39.53
C GLU A 690 14.23 0.66 -40.93
N ASP A 691 12.93 0.98 -41.01
CA ASP A 691 12.24 1.28 -42.25
C ASP A 691 11.49 2.63 -42.15
N LYS A 692 12.00 3.65 -42.84
CA LYS A 692 11.43 5.01 -42.86
C LYS A 692 10.07 5.10 -43.57
N SER A 693 9.58 3.99 -44.16
CA SER A 693 8.29 3.92 -44.86
C SER A 693 7.10 3.50 -43.97
N SER A 694 7.34 3.09 -42.73
CA SER A 694 6.35 2.41 -41.86
C SER A 694 5.46 3.34 -41.00
N THR A 695 5.45 4.66 -41.23
CA THR A 695 4.53 5.58 -40.51
C THR A 695 3.08 5.52 -41.00
N LYS A 696 2.52 4.33 -41.25
CA LYS A 696 1.15 4.10 -41.78
C LYS A 696 0.04 3.95 -40.71
N SER A 697 0.25 4.35 -39.46
CA SER A 697 -0.82 4.27 -38.44
C SER A 697 -1.34 5.66 -38.04
N GLY A 698 -2.56 5.97 -38.50
CA GLY A 698 -3.22 7.27 -38.37
C GLY A 698 -3.90 7.56 -37.03
N LEU A 699 -3.78 6.73 -36.00
CA LEU A 699 -4.47 6.96 -34.71
C LEU A 699 -3.53 6.83 -33.51
N VAL A 700 -3.45 7.92 -32.73
CA VAL A 700 -2.42 8.23 -31.73
C VAL A 700 -2.45 7.33 -30.49
N GLU A 701 -3.55 6.64 -30.19
CA GLU A 701 -3.68 5.92 -28.91
C GLU A 701 -3.14 4.48 -28.89
N LYS A 702 -2.99 3.83 -30.06
CA LYS A 702 -2.36 2.50 -30.14
C LYS A 702 -0.84 2.56 -30.31
N ILE A 703 -0.28 3.74 -30.59
CA ILE A 703 1.14 3.91 -30.94
C ILE A 703 2.06 3.82 -29.72
N ASP A 704 1.61 4.19 -28.52
CA ASP A 704 2.43 4.06 -27.30
C ASP A 704 2.61 2.60 -26.83
N GLN A 705 1.80 1.68 -27.35
CA GLN A 705 1.89 0.23 -27.06
C GLN A 705 2.81 -0.51 -28.05
N GLU A 706 2.95 -0.02 -29.30
CA GLU A 706 3.76 -0.66 -30.36
C GLU A 706 5.06 0.10 -30.68
N ALA A 707 5.12 1.42 -30.46
CA ALA A 707 6.33 2.22 -30.69
C ALA A 707 7.36 1.99 -29.58
N GLY A 708 8.20 0.98 -29.78
CA GLY A 708 9.31 0.70 -28.87
C GLY A 708 9.98 -0.67 -29.02
N LYS A 709 9.55 -1.51 -29.96
CA LYS A 709 10.11 -2.86 -30.10
C LYS A 709 11.23 -3.01 -31.13
N GLN A 710 11.39 -2.09 -32.09
CA GLN A 710 12.39 -2.21 -33.17
C GLN A 710 13.08 -0.88 -33.45
N GLY A 711 14.37 -0.93 -33.79
CA GLY A 711 15.23 0.20 -34.17
C GLY A 711 16.02 0.85 -33.02
N THR A 712 17.14 1.46 -33.37
CA THR A 712 18.17 1.98 -32.44
C THR A 712 17.73 3.23 -31.68
N PHE A 713 17.79 3.18 -30.35
CA PHE A 713 17.68 4.34 -29.46
C PHE A 713 19.06 4.97 -29.27
N TRP A 714 19.45 5.85 -30.19
CA TRP A 714 20.82 6.38 -30.29
C TRP A 714 21.35 7.06 -29.01
N PRO A 715 20.55 7.72 -28.14
CA PRO A 715 21.10 8.25 -26.89
C PRO A 715 21.62 7.16 -25.94
N GLY A 716 20.91 6.02 -25.88
CA GLY A 716 21.30 4.89 -25.04
C GLY A 716 22.30 3.95 -25.71
N GLU A 717 22.29 3.83 -27.03
CA GLU A 717 23.15 2.87 -27.75
C GLU A 717 24.43 3.50 -28.31
N TRP A 718 24.40 4.76 -28.75
CA TRP A 718 25.56 5.41 -29.37
C TRP A 718 26.22 6.42 -28.45
N LEU A 719 25.45 7.39 -27.95
CA LEU A 719 26.00 8.49 -27.16
C LEU A 719 26.56 8.01 -25.82
N SER A 720 25.91 7.02 -25.20
CA SER A 720 26.38 6.42 -23.95
C SER A 720 27.76 5.76 -24.05
N ILE A 721 28.15 5.30 -25.25
CA ILE A 721 29.46 4.68 -25.54
C ILE A 721 30.48 5.77 -25.88
N ASP A 722 30.09 6.73 -26.72
CA ASP A 722 31.01 7.76 -27.22
C ASP A 722 31.24 8.90 -26.22
N PHE A 723 30.35 9.03 -25.22
CA PHE A 723 30.39 10.01 -24.12
C PHE A 723 29.97 9.37 -22.78
N PRO A 724 30.75 8.39 -22.25
CA PRO A 724 30.32 7.53 -21.14
C PRO A 724 30.25 8.21 -19.77
N GLU A 725 30.90 9.36 -19.63
CA GLU A 725 31.05 10.08 -18.36
C GLU A 725 29.79 10.87 -17.96
N ALA A 726 28.84 11.11 -18.88
CA ALA A 726 27.61 11.82 -18.56
C ALA A 726 26.53 10.92 -17.97
N ARG A 727 25.71 11.50 -17.08
CA ARG A 727 24.39 10.95 -16.76
C ARG A 727 23.42 11.40 -17.85
N LEU A 728 22.75 10.44 -18.46
CA LEU A 728 21.82 10.67 -19.55
C LEU A 728 20.39 10.51 -19.04
N PHE A 729 19.55 11.52 -19.26
CA PHE A 729 18.14 11.54 -18.85
C PHE A 729 17.23 11.80 -20.03
N THR A 730 16.02 11.27 -20.01
CA THR A 730 14.95 11.68 -20.92
C THR A 730 13.65 11.92 -20.18
N LEU A 731 12.89 12.95 -20.57
CA LEU A 731 11.71 13.39 -19.83
C LEU A 731 10.42 12.95 -20.50
N LYS A 732 9.40 12.66 -19.70
CA LYS A 732 8.04 12.40 -20.16
C LYS A 732 7.11 13.51 -19.70
N TYR A 733 6.33 14.06 -20.63
CA TYR A 733 5.22 14.95 -20.29
C TYR A 733 4.12 14.86 -21.37
N LYS A 734 2.90 15.24 -21.02
CA LYS A 734 1.75 15.17 -21.94
C LYS A 734 1.86 16.25 -23.01
N THR A 735 1.84 15.85 -24.27
CA THR A 735 1.91 16.76 -25.44
C THR A 735 0.95 16.31 -26.54
N ASN A 736 -0.28 16.82 -26.54
CA ASN A 736 -1.30 16.50 -27.54
C ASN A 736 -1.41 17.61 -28.60
N LEU A 737 -1.75 17.22 -29.83
CA LEU A 737 -1.98 18.20 -30.92
C LEU A 737 -3.36 18.86 -30.84
N THR A 738 -4.37 18.13 -30.42
CA THR A 738 -5.76 18.61 -30.42
C THR A 738 -6.35 18.43 -29.03
N GLN A 739 -7.34 19.26 -28.69
CA GLN A 739 -8.10 19.10 -27.44
C GLN A 739 -8.86 17.76 -27.40
N TRP A 740 -9.22 17.21 -28.57
CA TRP A 740 -9.89 15.90 -28.69
C TRP A 740 -8.96 14.73 -28.33
N SER A 741 -7.66 14.83 -28.64
CA SER A 741 -6.66 13.85 -28.20
C SER A 741 -6.30 13.98 -26.70
N GLY A 742 -7.05 14.79 -25.95
CA GLY A 742 -6.90 15.04 -24.51
C GLY A 742 -6.33 16.42 -24.18
N ALA A 743 -6.61 16.93 -22.98
CA ALA A 743 -6.10 18.20 -22.51
C ALA A 743 -4.55 18.19 -22.45
N SER A 744 -3.91 19.22 -23.03
CA SER A 744 -2.49 19.52 -22.82
C SER A 744 -2.37 20.75 -21.92
N LEU A 745 -1.45 20.69 -20.96
CA LEU A 745 -1.15 21.83 -20.11
C LEU A 745 -0.46 22.92 -20.95
N PRO A 746 -0.74 24.22 -20.73
CA PRO A 746 0.00 25.35 -21.31
C PRO A 746 1.52 25.22 -21.14
N LEU A 747 2.30 25.88 -22.00
CA LEU A 747 3.78 25.82 -21.96
C LEU A 747 4.33 26.17 -20.58
N GLN A 748 3.76 27.20 -19.95
CA GLN A 748 4.17 27.66 -18.62
C GLN A 748 3.94 26.60 -17.54
N GLU A 749 2.81 25.89 -17.58
CA GLU A 749 2.48 24.84 -16.59
C GLU A 749 3.37 23.61 -16.78
N VAL A 750 3.56 23.14 -18.01
CA VAL A 750 4.49 22.03 -18.32
C VAL A 750 5.90 22.35 -17.82
N SER A 751 6.39 23.56 -18.13
CA SER A 751 7.73 23.99 -17.75
C SER A 751 7.87 24.13 -16.23
N SER A 752 6.83 24.58 -15.54
CA SER A 752 6.78 24.68 -14.08
C SER A 752 6.84 23.31 -13.41
N MET A 753 6.05 22.35 -13.91
CA MET A 753 6.03 20.98 -13.41
C MET A 753 7.39 20.28 -13.63
N LEU A 754 7.98 20.42 -14.81
CA LEU A 754 9.29 19.84 -15.09
C LEU A 754 10.41 20.50 -14.29
N LEU A 755 10.38 21.83 -14.10
CA LEU A 755 11.36 22.56 -13.29
C LEU A 755 11.48 21.95 -11.89
N GLN A 756 10.35 21.81 -11.19
CA GLN A 756 10.30 21.29 -9.83
C GLN A 756 10.86 19.87 -9.77
N LYS A 757 10.47 19.00 -10.72
CA LYS A 757 10.93 17.60 -10.75
C LYS A 757 12.42 17.47 -11.08
N LEU A 758 12.96 18.28 -12.00
CA LEU A 758 14.38 18.27 -12.35
C LEU A 758 15.25 18.71 -11.16
N VAL A 759 14.89 19.84 -10.53
CA VAL A 759 15.63 20.37 -9.36
C VAL A 759 15.62 19.36 -8.21
N THR A 760 14.46 18.76 -7.94
CA THR A 760 14.29 17.73 -6.91
C THR A 760 15.12 16.47 -7.19
N ALA A 761 15.38 16.13 -8.46
CA ALA A 761 16.28 15.05 -8.87
C ALA A 761 17.77 15.45 -8.86
N GLY A 762 18.10 16.65 -8.39
CA GLY A 762 19.47 17.19 -8.33
C GLY A 762 20.03 17.61 -9.69
N ILE A 763 19.18 17.79 -10.71
CA ILE A 763 19.61 18.31 -12.02
C ILE A 763 19.82 19.82 -11.88
N GLY A 764 21.00 20.28 -12.29
CA GLY A 764 21.47 21.64 -12.01
C GLY A 764 22.44 21.75 -10.82
N ASN A 765 22.65 20.67 -10.05
CA ASN A 765 23.73 20.61 -9.06
C ASN A 765 25.11 20.36 -9.69
N ARG A 766 25.11 19.95 -10.97
CA ARG A 766 26.29 19.81 -11.83
C ARG A 766 25.98 20.40 -13.20
N PRO A 767 26.99 20.61 -14.06
CA PRO A 767 26.79 21.10 -15.41
C PRO A 767 25.73 20.30 -16.19
N VAL A 768 24.82 20.98 -16.88
CA VAL A 768 23.70 20.40 -17.62
C VAL A 768 23.74 20.84 -19.09
N VAL A 769 23.52 19.89 -19.98
CA VAL A 769 23.23 20.15 -21.41
C VAL A 769 21.84 19.65 -21.74
N PHE A 770 20.98 20.52 -22.26
CA PHE A 770 19.66 20.11 -22.74
C PHE A 770 19.72 19.78 -24.23
N VAL A 771 19.22 18.60 -24.62
CA VAL A 771 19.03 18.21 -26.02
C VAL A 771 17.54 18.18 -26.30
N THR A 772 17.08 19.03 -27.20
CA THR A 772 15.65 19.33 -27.34
C THR A 772 15.17 19.16 -28.77
N HIS A 773 13.91 18.76 -28.93
CA HIS A 773 13.24 18.68 -30.23
C HIS A 773 11.97 19.53 -30.23
N SER A 774 11.82 20.39 -31.24
CA SER A 774 10.62 21.17 -31.50
C SER A 774 10.11 21.91 -30.24
N LEU A 775 8.86 21.68 -29.81
CA LEU A 775 8.28 22.24 -28.59
C LEU A 775 9.18 22.04 -27.34
N GLY A 776 9.94 20.95 -27.25
CA GLY A 776 10.84 20.69 -26.13
C GLY A 776 11.87 21.80 -25.92
N GLY A 777 12.32 22.46 -27.00
CA GLY A 777 13.23 23.59 -26.91
C GLY A 777 12.59 24.79 -26.20
N LEU A 778 11.33 25.09 -26.53
CA LEU A 778 10.57 26.16 -25.87
C LEU A 778 10.24 25.83 -24.42
N VAL A 779 9.98 24.56 -24.11
CA VAL A 779 9.82 24.08 -22.73
C VAL A 779 11.08 24.38 -21.92
N VAL A 780 12.26 24.07 -22.45
CA VAL A 780 13.53 24.38 -21.77
C VAL A 780 13.74 25.89 -21.62
N LYS A 781 13.46 26.70 -22.65
CA LYS A 781 13.57 28.17 -22.53
C LYS A 781 12.68 28.72 -21.43
N GLN A 782 11.40 28.32 -21.42
CA GLN A 782 10.43 28.73 -20.41
C GLN A 782 10.80 28.25 -19.00
N LEU A 783 11.33 27.03 -18.91
CA LEU A 783 11.81 26.43 -17.66
C LEU A 783 12.99 27.22 -17.07
N LEU A 784 14.01 27.55 -17.86
CA LEU A 784 15.16 28.35 -17.40
C LEU A 784 14.77 29.79 -17.06
N HIS A 785 13.87 30.39 -17.86
CA HIS A 785 13.32 31.71 -17.56
C HIS A 785 12.59 31.71 -16.20
N LYS A 786 11.74 30.70 -15.95
CA LYS A 786 11.05 30.56 -14.67
C LYS A 786 12.01 30.28 -13.53
N ALA A 787 12.99 29.40 -13.73
CA ALA A 787 14.04 29.13 -12.74
C ALA A 787 14.76 30.41 -12.32
N LYS A 788 15.04 31.33 -13.27
CA LYS A 788 15.63 32.63 -12.95
C LYS A 788 14.70 33.52 -12.13
N LEU A 789 13.40 33.57 -12.46
CA LEU A 789 12.41 34.34 -11.70
C LEU A 789 12.22 33.82 -10.27
N GLU A 790 12.28 32.50 -10.10
CA GLU A 790 12.14 31.82 -8.79
C GLU A 790 13.47 31.74 -8.02
N ASN A 791 14.52 32.40 -8.50
CA ASN A 791 15.88 32.40 -7.92
C ASN A 791 16.49 30.99 -7.74
N ILE A 792 16.10 30.04 -8.60
CA ILE A 792 16.73 28.72 -8.71
C ILE A 792 18.00 28.85 -9.57
N ASP A 793 18.96 29.60 -9.02
CA ASP A 793 20.15 30.06 -9.73
C ASP A 793 21.07 28.90 -10.15
N ASN A 794 21.12 27.81 -9.38
CA ASN A 794 21.99 26.66 -9.67
C ASN A 794 21.68 26.05 -11.04
N LEU A 795 20.39 25.81 -11.33
CA LEU A 795 19.99 25.23 -12.61
C LEU A 795 20.34 26.17 -13.78
N VAL A 796 20.10 27.47 -13.64
CA VAL A 796 20.39 28.46 -14.69
C VAL A 796 21.90 28.60 -14.90
N LYS A 797 22.69 28.73 -13.83
CA LYS A 797 24.15 28.89 -13.88
C LYS A 797 24.87 27.64 -14.37
N ASN A 798 24.36 26.46 -14.04
CA ASN A 798 24.94 25.20 -14.46
C ASN A 798 24.36 24.66 -15.76
N THR A 799 23.39 25.33 -16.39
CA THR A 799 23.04 24.98 -17.77
C THR A 799 24.07 25.59 -18.71
N ILE A 800 24.93 24.75 -19.28
CA ILE A 800 26.10 25.17 -20.05
C ILE A 800 25.91 25.04 -21.56
N GLY A 801 24.93 24.25 -21.99
CA GLY A 801 24.63 24.04 -23.40
C GLY A 801 23.16 23.76 -23.64
N ILE A 802 22.64 24.23 -24.77
CA ILE A 802 21.35 23.79 -25.29
C ILE A 802 21.48 23.43 -26.77
N VAL A 803 21.01 22.24 -27.12
CA VAL A 803 20.87 21.76 -28.49
C VAL A 803 19.41 21.84 -28.92
N PHE A 804 19.13 22.50 -30.04
CA PHE A 804 17.79 22.70 -30.59
C PHE A 804 17.63 21.99 -31.93
N TYR A 805 16.85 20.90 -31.97
CA TYR A 805 16.38 20.31 -33.23
C TYR A 805 15.03 20.89 -33.65
N SER A 806 14.99 21.56 -34.81
CA SER A 806 13.76 22.15 -35.37
C SER A 806 12.93 22.94 -34.34
N CYS A 807 13.58 23.72 -33.47
CA CYS A 807 12.88 24.47 -32.42
C CYS A 807 12.24 25.73 -33.01
N PRO A 808 10.91 25.95 -32.89
CA PRO A 808 10.24 27.13 -33.44
C PRO A 808 10.47 28.36 -32.56
N HIS A 809 11.66 28.96 -32.61
CA HIS A 809 12.03 30.10 -31.76
C HIS A 809 11.18 31.35 -32.00
N PHE A 810 10.66 31.52 -33.20
CA PHE A 810 9.82 32.66 -33.59
C PHE A 810 8.42 32.25 -34.06
N GLY A 811 8.02 31.01 -33.78
CA GLY A 811 6.72 30.43 -34.15
C GLY A 811 6.81 29.31 -35.18
N SER A 812 5.69 28.67 -35.49
CA SER A 812 5.63 27.57 -36.46
C SER A 812 4.52 27.78 -37.46
N LYS A 813 4.75 27.42 -38.74
CA LYS A 813 3.72 27.48 -39.78
C LYS A 813 2.49 26.63 -39.42
N LEU A 814 2.71 25.53 -38.70
CA LEU A 814 1.66 24.66 -38.19
C LEU A 814 0.71 25.41 -37.22
N ALA A 815 1.23 26.27 -36.35
CA ALA A 815 0.43 27.02 -35.39
C ALA A 815 -0.41 28.14 -36.04
N ASP A 816 0.05 28.66 -37.18
CA ASP A 816 -0.58 29.75 -37.93
C ASP A 816 -1.71 29.27 -38.87
N VAL A 817 -1.85 27.94 -39.06
CA VAL A 817 -2.92 27.36 -39.89
C VAL A 817 -4.29 27.80 -39.35
N PRO A 818 -5.18 28.37 -40.17
CA PRO A 818 -6.54 28.67 -39.77
C PRO A 818 -7.29 27.35 -39.48
N TRP A 819 -7.41 26.99 -38.20
CA TRP A 819 -8.08 25.78 -37.72
C TRP A 819 -9.61 25.75 -37.97
N ARG A 820 -10.13 26.59 -38.88
CA ARG A 820 -11.56 26.68 -39.25
C ARG A 820 -11.94 25.80 -40.45
N MET A 821 -11.01 25.04 -41.03
CA MET A 821 -11.28 24.10 -42.13
C MET A 821 -11.73 22.72 -41.61
N GLY A 822 -12.96 22.65 -41.09
CA GLY A 822 -13.68 21.42 -40.76
C GLY A 822 -14.06 21.29 -39.27
N LEU A 823 -15.22 20.67 -38.99
CA LEU A 823 -15.80 20.46 -37.66
C LEU A 823 -14.93 19.66 -36.65
N VAL A 824 -13.68 19.30 -37.00
CA VAL A 824 -12.92 18.19 -36.37
C VAL A 824 -11.63 18.61 -35.65
N LEU A 825 -11.08 19.82 -35.81
CA LEU A 825 -9.74 20.16 -35.29
C LEU A 825 -9.70 21.45 -34.43
N ARG A 826 -10.00 21.34 -33.12
CA ARG A 826 -9.64 22.39 -32.14
C ARG A 826 -8.18 22.19 -31.68
N PRO A 827 -7.26 23.12 -31.95
CA PRO A 827 -5.85 23.00 -31.54
C PRO A 827 -5.73 23.00 -30.01
N ALA A 828 -4.75 22.27 -29.48
CA ALA A 828 -4.43 22.33 -28.05
C ALA A 828 -3.97 23.75 -27.66
N PRO A 829 -4.23 24.22 -26.41
CA PRO A 829 -3.83 25.55 -25.96
C PRO A 829 -2.35 25.87 -26.18
N THR A 830 -1.48 24.86 -26.01
CA THR A 830 -0.05 24.93 -26.29
C THR A 830 0.29 25.33 -27.72
N ILE A 831 -0.53 24.98 -28.71
CA ILE A 831 -0.31 25.35 -30.12
C ILE A 831 -0.64 26.83 -30.35
N GLY A 832 -1.61 27.39 -29.62
CA GLY A 832 -1.93 28.82 -29.70
C GLY A 832 -0.75 29.71 -29.29
N GLU A 833 0.06 29.25 -28.34
CA GLU A 833 1.26 29.95 -27.85
C GLU A 833 2.44 29.90 -28.86
N LEU A 834 2.38 28.99 -29.84
CA LEU A 834 3.40 28.78 -30.88
C LEU A 834 3.18 29.59 -32.16
N ARG A 835 2.18 30.49 -32.17
CA ARG A 835 1.90 31.35 -33.33
C ARG A 835 3.07 32.28 -33.63
N SER A 836 3.31 32.50 -34.91
CA SER A 836 4.32 33.45 -35.35
C SER A 836 3.98 34.85 -34.84
N GLY A 837 5.01 35.58 -34.38
CA GLY A 837 4.83 36.91 -33.78
C GLY A 837 4.42 36.92 -32.30
N SER A 838 4.44 35.76 -31.61
CA SER A 838 4.23 35.71 -30.16
C SER A 838 5.33 36.45 -29.39
N LEU A 839 4.95 37.50 -28.65
CA LEU A 839 5.88 38.27 -27.79
C LEU A 839 6.58 37.39 -26.76
N ARG A 840 5.91 36.34 -26.27
CA ARG A 840 6.50 35.42 -25.29
C ARG A 840 7.66 34.63 -25.89
N LEU A 841 7.57 34.22 -27.16
CA LEU A 841 8.66 33.49 -27.82
C LEU A 841 9.90 34.37 -27.98
N VAL A 842 9.70 35.65 -28.31
CA VAL A 842 10.77 36.65 -28.41
C VAL A 842 11.45 36.84 -27.05
N GLU A 843 10.66 37.06 -25.99
CA GLU A 843 11.17 37.22 -24.62
C GLU A 843 12.00 36.02 -24.17
N LEU A 844 11.50 34.80 -24.41
CA LEU A 844 12.22 33.57 -24.11
C LEU A 844 13.51 33.44 -24.93
N ASN A 845 13.50 33.84 -26.20
CA ASN A 845 14.68 33.81 -27.04
C ASN A 845 15.75 34.82 -26.57
N ASP A 846 15.33 36.04 -26.22
CA ASP A 846 16.24 37.09 -25.73
C ASP A 846 16.83 36.76 -24.36
N PHE A 847 16.10 36.07 -23.50
CA PHE A 847 16.64 35.53 -22.25
C PHE A 847 17.83 34.59 -22.51
N ILE A 848 17.69 33.63 -23.43
CA ILE A 848 18.77 32.72 -23.80
C ILE A 848 19.91 33.46 -24.53
N ARG A 849 19.59 34.42 -25.41
CA ARG A 849 20.57 35.30 -26.08
C ARG A 849 21.45 36.02 -25.06
N ASN A 850 20.86 36.50 -23.97
CA ASN A 850 21.58 37.19 -22.91
C ASN A 850 22.52 36.25 -22.12
N LEU A 851 22.14 34.99 -21.89
CA LEU A 851 23.02 34.00 -21.27
C LEU A 851 24.20 33.64 -22.19
N HIS A 852 23.93 33.46 -23.49
CA HIS A 852 24.97 33.20 -24.49
C HIS A 852 25.94 34.38 -24.63
N ARG A 853 25.44 35.62 -24.72
CA ARG A 853 26.30 36.83 -24.80
C ARG A 853 27.23 36.97 -23.60
N LYS A 854 26.82 36.49 -22.42
CA LYS A 854 27.64 36.49 -21.20
C LYS A 854 28.66 35.35 -21.14
N GLY A 855 28.73 34.48 -22.16
CA GLY A 855 29.60 33.31 -22.18
C GLY A 855 29.22 32.22 -21.17
N MET A 856 27.98 32.24 -20.67
CA MET A 856 27.51 31.26 -19.69
C MET A 856 26.93 29.99 -20.34
N LEU A 857 26.51 30.09 -21.60
CA LEU A 857 25.71 29.08 -22.29
C LEU A 857 26.07 29.05 -23.78
N ASP A 858 26.48 27.89 -24.29
CA ASP A 858 26.62 27.68 -25.74
C ASP A 858 25.33 27.11 -26.34
N VAL A 859 25.09 27.40 -27.63
CA VAL A 859 23.89 26.95 -28.35
C VAL A 859 24.27 26.33 -29.68
N LEU A 860 23.70 25.16 -29.95
CA LEU A 860 23.76 24.47 -31.24
C LEU A 860 22.34 24.23 -31.77
N SER A 861 22.06 24.67 -32.98
CA SER A 861 20.74 24.54 -33.61
C SER A 861 20.81 23.72 -34.89
N PHE A 862 19.82 22.86 -35.10
CA PHE A 862 19.60 22.10 -36.33
C PHE A 862 18.29 22.53 -36.97
N CYS A 863 18.29 22.77 -38.29
CA CYS A 863 17.08 23.07 -39.04
C CYS A 863 16.74 21.98 -40.07
N GLU A 864 15.44 21.75 -40.26
CA GLU A 864 14.91 20.89 -41.32
C GLU A 864 14.89 21.60 -42.68
N THR A 865 14.83 20.83 -43.75
CA THR A 865 14.72 21.36 -45.12
C THR A 865 13.62 20.71 -45.95
N LYS A 866 12.88 19.72 -45.39
CA LYS A 866 11.79 19.02 -46.07
C LYS A 866 10.45 19.15 -45.33
N VAL A 867 9.38 19.16 -46.11
CA VAL A 867 8.00 19.15 -45.60
C VAL A 867 7.66 17.82 -44.92
N THR A 868 6.90 17.90 -43.82
CA THR A 868 6.48 16.77 -43.00
C THR A 868 5.01 16.42 -43.26
N PRO A 869 4.63 15.14 -43.38
CA PRO A 869 3.23 14.73 -43.46
C PRO A 869 2.51 14.93 -42.11
N ILE A 870 1.43 15.70 -42.09
CA ILE A 870 0.67 16.04 -40.88
C ILE A 870 -0.56 15.13 -40.71
N VAL A 871 -1.28 14.88 -41.81
CA VAL A 871 -2.48 14.01 -41.89
C VAL A 871 -2.44 13.23 -43.20
N GLU A 872 -2.68 11.92 -43.14
CA GLU A 872 -2.92 11.06 -44.30
C GLU A 872 -4.42 10.75 -44.40
N GLY A 873 -5.04 11.04 -45.55
CA GLY A 873 -6.43 10.75 -45.87
C GLY A 873 -6.60 9.44 -46.65
N TYR A 874 -7.84 8.95 -46.73
CA TYR A 874 -8.17 7.81 -47.58
C TYR A 874 -7.81 8.08 -49.04
N GLY A 875 -7.22 7.08 -49.72
CA GLY A 875 -6.79 7.19 -51.12
C GLY A 875 -5.38 7.76 -51.34
N GLY A 876 -4.55 7.85 -50.29
CA GLY A 876 -3.12 8.24 -50.42
C GLY A 876 -2.86 9.75 -50.45
N TRP A 877 -3.88 10.58 -50.18
CA TRP A 877 -3.70 12.02 -50.01
C TRP A 877 -2.98 12.32 -48.68
N ALA A 878 -1.94 13.16 -48.69
CA ALA A 878 -1.24 13.58 -47.47
C ALA A 878 -1.07 15.10 -47.45
N PHE A 879 -1.57 15.76 -46.39
CA PHE A 879 -1.28 17.17 -46.14
C PHE A 879 0.16 17.29 -45.61
N ARG A 880 1.05 17.87 -46.43
CA ARG A 880 2.46 18.06 -46.11
C ARG A 880 2.77 19.54 -45.89
N MET A 881 3.54 19.85 -44.86
CA MET A 881 3.89 21.21 -44.50
C MET A 881 5.29 21.24 -43.91
N GLU A 882 6.06 22.28 -44.22
CA GLU A 882 7.27 22.64 -43.47
C GLU A 882 6.82 23.14 -42.09
N ILE A 883 7.17 22.44 -41.02
CA ILE A 883 6.63 22.71 -39.70
C ILE A 883 7.31 23.95 -39.12
N VAL A 884 8.65 23.95 -39.16
CA VAL A 884 9.47 25.03 -38.64
C VAL A 884 10.41 25.53 -39.74
N PRO A 885 10.17 26.72 -40.28
CA PRO A 885 11.04 27.27 -41.32
C PRO A 885 12.39 27.69 -40.72
N ILE A 886 13.43 27.77 -41.56
CA ILE A 886 14.82 28.06 -41.11
C ILE A 886 14.92 29.36 -40.32
N GLU A 887 14.14 30.39 -40.69
CA GLU A 887 14.13 31.69 -40.01
C GLU A 887 13.60 31.59 -38.57
N SER A 888 12.80 30.55 -38.27
CA SER A 888 12.32 30.26 -36.93
C SER A 888 13.19 29.22 -36.21
N ALA A 889 13.83 28.30 -36.93
CA ALA A 889 14.68 27.26 -36.37
C ALA A 889 16.02 27.79 -35.83
N TYR A 890 16.54 28.89 -36.40
CA TYR A 890 17.74 29.56 -35.90
C TYR A 890 17.40 30.69 -34.93
N PRO A 891 17.91 30.68 -33.68
CA PRO A 891 17.56 31.71 -32.68
C PRO A 891 18.25 33.06 -32.92
N GLY A 892 19.14 33.15 -33.92
CA GLY A 892 19.91 34.36 -34.24
C GLY A 892 21.24 34.47 -33.49
N PHE A 893 21.71 33.39 -32.87
CA PHE A 893 23.00 33.27 -32.17
C PHE A 893 23.34 31.78 -31.97
N GLY A 894 24.60 31.47 -31.67
CA GLY A 894 25.09 30.10 -31.57
C GLY A 894 25.44 29.49 -32.93
N GLU A 895 25.76 28.20 -32.95
CA GLU A 895 26.10 27.43 -34.14
C GLU A 895 24.82 26.92 -34.82
N LEU A 896 24.77 26.91 -36.16
CA LEU A 896 23.63 26.43 -36.95
C LEU A 896 24.09 25.36 -37.94
N VAL A 897 23.44 24.21 -37.91
CA VAL A 897 23.65 23.09 -38.84
C VAL A 897 22.38 22.89 -39.66
N VAL A 898 22.51 22.97 -40.98
CA VAL A 898 21.41 22.75 -41.91
C VAL A 898 21.37 21.26 -42.30
N LEU A 899 20.33 20.53 -41.87
CA LEU A 899 20.21 19.11 -42.17
C LEU A 899 19.54 18.92 -43.54
N GLU A 900 20.36 18.84 -44.57
CA GLU A 900 19.89 18.61 -45.93
C GLU A 900 19.01 17.36 -46.01
N SER A 901 17.94 17.45 -46.79
CA SER A 901 17.07 16.32 -47.09
C SER A 901 16.32 15.70 -45.91
N THR A 902 16.18 16.41 -44.79
CA THR A 902 15.55 15.89 -43.57
C THR A 902 14.27 16.66 -43.21
N ASP A 903 13.24 15.93 -42.75
CA ASP A 903 11.96 16.49 -42.30
C ASP A 903 11.95 16.72 -40.77
N HIS A 904 10.88 17.33 -40.25
CA HIS A 904 10.75 17.71 -38.83
C HIS A 904 10.81 16.53 -37.87
N ILE A 905 10.32 15.36 -38.29
CA ILE A 905 10.26 14.17 -37.43
C ILE A 905 11.63 13.48 -37.38
N ASN A 906 12.36 13.51 -38.50
CA ASN A 906 13.63 12.82 -38.64
C ASN A 906 14.85 13.69 -38.33
N SER A 907 14.68 15.01 -38.11
CA SER A 907 15.79 15.93 -37.81
C SER A 907 16.59 15.53 -36.57
N CYS A 908 15.97 14.86 -35.60
CA CYS A 908 16.62 14.35 -34.37
C CYS A 908 16.92 12.83 -34.40
N LYS A 909 16.85 12.21 -35.60
CA LYS A 909 17.00 10.76 -35.82
C LYS A 909 18.14 10.49 -36.81
N PRO A 910 19.40 10.54 -36.35
CA PRO A 910 20.56 10.36 -37.21
C PRO A 910 20.48 9.03 -37.96
N LEU A 911 20.86 9.04 -39.25
CA LEU A 911 20.88 7.84 -40.09
C LEU A 911 22.01 6.86 -39.71
N SER A 912 23.13 7.41 -39.26
CA SER A 912 24.33 6.67 -38.87
C SER A 912 25.11 7.49 -37.84
N ARG A 913 26.14 6.88 -37.26
CA ARG A 913 27.10 7.58 -36.38
C ARG A 913 27.96 8.62 -37.11
N THR A 914 27.88 8.71 -38.44
CA THR A 914 28.56 9.73 -39.26
C THR A 914 27.60 10.82 -39.74
N ASP A 915 26.32 10.74 -39.38
CA ASP A 915 25.32 11.75 -39.74
C ASP A 915 25.61 13.07 -39.00
N PRO A 916 25.59 14.23 -39.68
CA PRO A 916 25.82 15.53 -39.06
C PRO A 916 24.95 15.81 -37.83
N SER A 917 23.70 15.30 -37.81
CA SER A 917 22.84 15.44 -36.63
C SER A 917 23.44 14.79 -35.38
N TYR A 918 24.23 13.73 -35.51
CA TYR A 918 24.91 13.07 -34.39
C TYR A 918 26.31 13.63 -34.13
N THR A 919 27.14 13.76 -35.16
CA THR A 919 28.56 14.13 -35.00
C THR A 919 28.72 15.51 -34.38
N GLU A 920 27.92 16.48 -34.81
CA GLU A 920 27.96 17.86 -34.32
C GLU A 920 27.57 17.94 -32.83
N ILE A 921 26.60 17.14 -32.38
CA ILE A 921 26.26 17.07 -30.93
C ILE A 921 27.41 16.48 -30.14
N LEU A 922 28.02 15.41 -30.64
CA LEU A 922 29.11 14.75 -29.94
C LEU A 922 30.33 15.68 -29.81
N GLU A 923 30.67 16.43 -30.86
CA GLU A 923 31.71 17.45 -30.83
C GLU A 923 31.36 18.61 -29.88
N PHE A 924 30.11 19.08 -29.92
CA PHE A 924 29.61 20.10 -29.01
C PHE A 924 29.72 19.69 -27.53
N LEU A 925 29.33 18.45 -27.19
CA LEU A 925 29.47 17.92 -25.83
C LEU A 925 30.94 17.79 -25.40
N ARG A 926 31.84 17.37 -26.30
CA ARG A 926 33.28 17.29 -26.03
C ARG A 926 33.90 18.67 -25.82
N LYS A 927 33.53 19.66 -26.63
CA LYS A 927 33.94 21.06 -26.48
C LYS A 927 33.53 21.61 -25.12
N LEU A 928 32.27 21.45 -24.74
CA LEU A 928 31.75 21.91 -23.45
C LEU A 928 32.43 21.25 -22.25
N LYS A 929 32.74 19.97 -22.35
CA LYS A 929 33.51 19.26 -21.33
C LYS A 929 34.93 19.81 -21.21
N ALA A 930 35.64 19.97 -22.34
CA ALA A 930 37.02 20.43 -22.38
C ALA A 930 37.21 21.85 -21.84
N GLN A 931 36.19 22.70 -21.89
CA GLN A 931 36.23 24.04 -21.29
C GLN A 931 36.20 24.03 -19.76
N ARG A 932 35.97 22.88 -19.11
CA ARG A 932 35.76 22.77 -17.65
C ARG A 932 36.71 21.82 -16.93
N THR A 933 37.39 20.95 -17.66
CA THR A 933 38.57 20.21 -17.18
C THR A 933 39.81 21.04 -17.39
#